data_AF-A0AAV2DFD1-F1
#
_entry.id   AF-A0AAV2DFD1-F1
#
_cell.length_a   1.000
_cell.length_b   1.000
_cell.length_c   1.000
_cell.angle_alpha   90.00
_cell.angle_beta   90.00
_cell.angle_gamma   90.00
#
_symmetry.space_group_name_H-M   'P 1'
#
loop_
_entity.id
_entity.type
_entity.pdbx_description
1 polymer ?
#
loop_
_entity_poly.entity_id
_entity_poly.type
_entity_poly.pdbx_seq_one_letter_code
_entity_poly.pdbx_strand_id
1 'polypeptide(L)'
;MNPPLLALLIILPLPCCRCIFAQPSEFRLLSCYDDAGNYTAGSTYRRNLDTLLSSLGADYQTTTGFYNLSVGLGPDQVNALGLCRADITLQACRDCISEATTRLVFDCPVQKTAFGHYGNTCQLRYSNRSIYGSLEPDPPSLYLGNFNNASDPVRFGDALRALLVRLRGSAAGGSSVRKFATGTARQGSLTIYGLVQCSPDLSRQLCDECIAAAAGQIDGRRIGGQIWQPCCRVGYETHPFYSDAESPQPAPETGRRSKNTTKIAAVVIPIAGAAVLGFIFIVFFCRRSLKRSRIPIQSQRDATDEIGNEGCLQFDFETIRAATNSFSQESKLGEGGFGVVYKGTLSNGQEVAVKRLKKDSAQGQREFKNEVKLVAKLEHRNLVQLLGFCLKGREMLLIYEFIPNASLDHFLFDMDKKKDLSWERRYKIIIGVTRGMTYLHEESRLKIIHRDLKASNILLDAEMVPKISDFGMARLFDTDETRAITNRIVGTYGYMAPEYAMHGQFSVKSDVFSFGVLVLEIVSSKKNKHIHGNSSMKDLLSYAWMNWRNGTYTNLVDPSLGNNFSGAEVARCIHIGLLCVQENVNDRPTMAAVALMLTRQSIALPLPSKPAFFVHTGTGDQGSSSSRDCYRRSTSRGGSSPPAEALPLSRNEVSMSELYPR
;
A
#
# COMPACT_ATOMS: atom_id res chain seq x y z
N MET A 1 1.34 69.54 -9.56
CA MET A 1 1.85 68.50 -10.48
C MET A 1 3.19 68.01 -9.95
N ASN A 2 3.22 66.80 -9.39
CA ASN A 2 4.33 65.85 -9.27
C ASN A 2 3.84 64.63 -8.44
N PRO A 3 4.40 63.43 -8.66
CA PRO A 3 3.66 62.15 -8.78
C PRO A 3 3.53 61.33 -7.48
N PRO A 4 2.72 60.24 -7.46
CA PRO A 4 2.50 59.42 -6.27
C PRO A 4 3.62 58.40 -6.04
N LEU A 5 3.97 58.19 -4.76
CA LEU A 5 4.89 57.15 -4.31
C LEU A 5 4.27 55.75 -4.45
N LEU A 6 4.98 54.88 -5.18
CA LEU A 6 4.73 53.44 -5.28
C LEU A 6 5.24 52.75 -4.00
N ALA A 7 4.36 52.18 -3.18
CA ALA A 7 4.75 51.36 -2.03
C ALA A 7 4.91 49.89 -2.47
N LEU A 8 6.14 49.38 -2.41
CA LEU A 8 6.49 47.99 -2.67
C LEU A 8 6.17 47.14 -1.42
N LEU A 9 5.17 46.26 -1.51
CA LEU A 9 4.85 45.27 -0.46
C LEU A 9 5.76 44.05 -0.62
N ILE A 10 6.77 43.94 0.27
CA ILE A 10 7.59 42.73 0.44
C ILE A 10 6.81 41.76 1.35
N ILE A 11 6.32 40.67 0.77
CA ILE A 11 5.71 39.55 1.51
C ILE A 11 6.84 38.61 1.97
N LEU A 12 7.14 38.60 3.27
CA LEU A 12 7.97 37.57 3.91
C LEU A 12 7.13 36.30 4.14
N PRO A 13 7.60 35.11 3.74
CA PRO A 13 6.88 33.87 4.01
C PRO A 13 7.07 33.46 5.47
N LEU A 14 5.96 33.35 6.21
CA LEU A 14 5.93 32.71 7.53
C LEU A 14 6.16 31.19 7.38
N PRO A 15 6.98 30.55 8.23
CA PRO A 15 7.23 29.12 8.16
C PRO A 15 5.98 28.36 8.61
N CYS A 16 5.31 27.69 7.68
CA CYS A 16 4.30 26.69 7.97
C CYS A 16 4.92 25.56 8.79
N CYS A 17 4.62 25.51 10.09
CA CYS A 17 4.77 24.31 10.90
C CYS A 17 3.90 23.19 10.30
N ARG A 18 4.52 22.34 9.48
CA ARG A 18 3.94 21.07 9.02
C ARG A 18 3.90 20.13 10.22
N CYS A 19 2.74 19.97 10.84
CA CYS A 19 2.49 18.82 11.70
C CYS A 19 2.36 17.57 10.82
N ILE A 20 3.47 16.84 10.69
CA ILE A 20 3.51 15.50 10.11
C ILE A 20 2.87 14.57 11.15
N PHE A 21 1.62 14.19 10.93
CA PHE A 21 1.03 13.06 11.64
C PHE A 21 1.20 11.82 10.75
N ALA A 22 2.05 10.89 11.19
CA ALA A 22 2.24 9.60 10.57
C ALA A 22 0.94 8.77 10.69
N GLN A 23 0.47 8.22 9.57
CA GLN A 23 -0.51 7.13 9.60
C GLN A 23 0.24 5.81 9.88
N PRO A 24 -0.38 4.85 10.58
CA PRO A 24 0.22 3.56 10.89
C PRO A 24 0.63 2.80 9.62
N SER A 25 1.89 2.37 9.55
CA SER A 25 2.54 1.80 8.35
C SER A 25 2.60 0.27 8.36
N GLU A 26 1.71 -0.44 7.67
CA GLU A 26 1.69 -1.93 7.67
C GLU A 26 3.04 -2.62 7.34
N PHE A 27 3.15 -3.91 7.72
CA PHE A 27 4.32 -4.74 7.42
C PHE A 27 4.48 -4.93 5.91
N ARG A 28 5.61 -4.48 5.36
CA ARG A 28 5.99 -4.64 3.94
C ARG A 28 6.58 -6.02 3.62
N LEU A 29 7.14 -6.66 4.64
CA LEU A 29 7.56 -8.05 4.64
C LEU A 29 7.12 -8.63 5.97
N LEU A 30 6.44 -9.77 5.93
CA LEU A 30 5.97 -10.51 7.10
C LEU A 30 6.29 -11.99 6.89
N SER A 31 6.81 -12.64 7.92
CA SER A 31 7.10 -14.08 7.91
C SER A 31 6.70 -14.67 9.25
N CYS A 32 5.68 -15.52 9.22
CA CYS A 32 5.28 -16.37 10.34
C CYS A 32 5.89 -17.76 10.09
N TYR A 33 6.73 -18.26 11.01
CA TYR A 33 7.45 -19.51 10.83
C TYR A 33 6.71 -20.65 11.55
N ASP A 34 5.92 -21.41 10.80
CA ASP A 34 5.13 -22.53 11.34
C ASP A 34 6.00 -23.73 11.74
N ASP A 35 7.16 -23.89 11.11
CA ASP A 35 8.15 -24.95 11.37
C ASP A 35 8.96 -24.72 12.66
N ALA A 36 8.99 -23.48 13.16
CA ALA A 36 9.65 -23.10 14.41
C ALA A 36 8.81 -23.39 15.68
N GLY A 37 7.65 -24.02 15.50
CA GLY A 37 6.74 -24.44 16.56
C GLY A 37 5.67 -23.41 16.90
N ASN A 38 4.53 -23.90 17.40
CA ASN A 38 3.38 -23.07 17.78
C ASN A 38 3.18 -23.05 19.30
N TYR A 39 2.54 -22.01 19.80
CA TYR A 39 2.07 -21.89 21.17
C TYR A 39 0.54 -21.80 21.22
N THR A 40 -0.06 -22.18 22.35
CA THR A 40 -1.51 -22.10 22.57
C THR A 40 -1.90 -20.83 23.31
N ALA A 41 -3.15 -20.40 23.13
CA ALA A 41 -3.73 -19.31 23.91
C ALA A 41 -3.67 -19.63 25.42
N GLY A 42 -3.13 -18.70 26.22
CA GLY A 42 -2.97 -18.87 27.68
C GLY A 42 -1.70 -19.60 28.13
N SER A 43 -0.84 -20.06 27.22
CA SER A 43 0.45 -20.69 27.56
C SER A 43 1.41 -19.74 28.29
N THR A 44 2.38 -20.29 29.03
CA THR A 44 3.46 -19.52 29.65
C THR A 44 4.28 -18.77 28.60
N TYR A 45 4.62 -19.41 27.48
CA TYR A 45 5.24 -18.75 26.33
C TYR A 45 4.46 -17.51 25.87
N ARG A 46 3.12 -17.60 25.72
CA ARG A 46 2.30 -16.45 25.31
C ARG A 46 2.40 -15.29 26.30
N ARG A 47 2.32 -15.57 27.61
CA ARG A 47 2.49 -14.54 28.65
C ARG A 47 3.87 -13.90 28.63
N ASN A 48 4.91 -14.69 28.40
CA ASN A 48 6.28 -14.19 28.27
C ASN A 48 6.44 -13.31 27.01
N LEU A 49 5.84 -13.71 25.90
CA LEU A 49 5.83 -12.93 24.65
C LEU A 49 5.10 -11.59 24.83
N ASP A 50 3.90 -11.60 25.42
CA ASP A 50 3.12 -10.37 25.67
C ASP A 50 3.90 -9.40 26.60
N THR A 51 4.57 -9.94 27.64
CA THR A 51 5.41 -9.17 28.57
C THR A 51 6.61 -8.55 27.85
N LEU A 52 7.29 -9.34 27.03
CA LEU A 52 8.46 -8.92 26.27
C LEU A 52 8.11 -7.83 25.26
N LEU A 53 7.04 -8.01 24.49
CA LEU A 53 6.62 -7.07 23.45
C LEU A 53 6.07 -5.76 24.02
N SER A 54 5.39 -5.83 25.17
CA SER A 54 4.97 -4.63 25.91
C SER A 54 6.17 -3.84 26.43
N SER A 55 7.22 -4.54 26.88
CA SER A 55 8.46 -3.92 27.35
C SER A 55 9.22 -3.22 26.21
N LEU A 56 9.27 -3.83 25.02
CA LEU A 56 9.85 -3.22 23.81
C LEU A 56 9.17 -1.92 23.40
N GLY A 57 7.83 -1.88 23.41
CA GLY A 57 7.08 -0.67 23.07
C GLY A 57 7.19 0.44 24.12
N ALA A 58 7.42 0.08 25.38
CA ALA A 58 7.51 1.01 26.52
C ALA A 58 8.95 1.39 26.89
N ASP A 59 9.98 0.82 26.27
CA ASP A 59 11.36 1.07 26.64
C ASP A 59 11.83 2.46 26.18
N TYR A 60 11.68 3.44 27.07
CA TYR A 60 12.17 4.80 26.89
C TYR A 60 13.70 4.93 27.04
N GLN A 61 14.41 3.90 27.51
CA GLN A 61 15.85 3.97 27.77
C GLN A 61 16.69 3.73 26.51
N THR A 62 16.14 3.08 25.49
CA THR A 62 16.84 2.88 24.22
C THR A 62 17.00 4.22 23.47
N THR A 63 18.25 4.71 23.42
CA THR A 63 18.64 5.97 22.74
C THR A 63 19.14 5.75 21.31
N THR A 64 19.09 4.52 20.82
CA THR A 64 19.91 4.04 19.71
C THR A 64 19.08 3.54 18.53
N GLY A 65 17.80 3.24 18.77
CA GLY A 65 16.89 2.62 17.80
C GLY A 65 17.11 1.12 17.61
N PHE A 66 17.89 0.47 18.48
CA PHE A 66 18.11 -0.97 18.50
C PHE A 66 17.69 -1.55 19.85
N TYR A 67 16.87 -2.60 19.82
CA TYR A 67 16.29 -3.22 20.99
C TYR A 67 16.60 -4.72 21.02
N ASN A 68 17.07 -5.23 22.16
CA ASN A 68 17.31 -6.65 22.39
C ASN A 68 16.81 -7.07 23.79
N LEU A 69 15.74 -7.86 23.84
CA LEU A 69 15.13 -8.27 25.11
C LEU A 69 14.78 -9.75 25.10
N SER A 70 14.97 -10.39 26.26
CA SER A 70 14.61 -11.79 26.48
C SER A 70 13.81 -11.94 27.77
N VAL A 71 12.78 -12.78 27.74
CA VAL A 71 11.88 -13.04 28.89
C VAL A 71 11.62 -14.54 28.98
N GLY A 72 11.56 -15.06 30.20
CA GLY A 72 11.33 -16.48 30.46
C GLY A 72 12.59 -17.35 30.39
N LEU A 73 12.42 -18.64 30.64
CA LEU A 73 13.47 -19.65 30.70
C LEU A 73 13.00 -20.97 30.05
N GLY A 74 13.95 -21.77 29.56
CA GLY A 74 13.67 -23.08 28.99
C GLY A 74 12.72 -23.03 27.79
N PRO A 75 11.70 -23.92 27.71
CA PRO A 75 10.80 -24.02 26.53
C PRO A 75 9.86 -22.81 26.35
N ASP A 76 9.75 -21.97 27.38
CA ASP A 76 8.93 -20.76 27.40
C ASP A 76 9.75 -19.47 27.25
N GLN A 77 11.07 -19.57 27.00
CA GLN A 77 11.90 -18.40 26.74
C GLN A 77 11.54 -17.77 25.39
N VAL A 78 11.44 -16.44 25.38
CA VAL A 78 11.18 -15.62 24.20
C VAL A 78 12.33 -14.62 24.07
N ASN A 79 12.88 -14.48 22.88
CA ASN A 79 13.90 -13.50 22.51
C ASN A 79 13.32 -12.60 21.44
N ALA A 80 13.64 -11.30 21.46
CA ALA A 80 13.26 -10.41 20.37
C ALA A 80 14.31 -9.35 20.05
N LEU A 81 14.27 -8.93 18.80
CA LEU A 81 15.10 -7.88 18.24
C LEU A 81 14.24 -6.88 17.47
N GLY A 82 14.37 -5.61 17.85
CA GLY A 82 13.79 -4.47 17.15
C GLY A 82 14.90 -3.60 16.57
N LEU A 83 14.78 -3.18 15.31
CA LEU A 83 15.77 -2.28 14.69
C LEU A 83 15.07 -1.22 13.83
N CYS A 84 15.33 0.04 14.14
CA CYS A 84 14.88 1.18 13.36
C CYS A 84 15.93 1.62 12.35
N ARG A 85 15.50 2.28 11.27
CA ARG A 85 16.41 2.94 10.33
C ARG A 85 17.17 4.06 11.03
N ALA A 86 18.49 4.12 10.91
CA ALA A 86 19.28 4.98 11.81
C ALA A 86 19.11 6.50 11.59
N ASP A 87 18.53 6.92 10.45
CA ASP A 87 18.28 8.32 10.08
C ASP A 87 16.89 8.85 10.48
N ILE A 88 16.06 8.05 11.16
CA ILE A 88 14.76 8.52 11.67
C ILE A 88 14.88 9.02 13.11
N THR A 89 13.93 9.87 13.52
CA THR A 89 13.89 10.38 14.90
C THR A 89 13.62 9.26 15.91
N LEU A 90 14.13 9.40 17.13
CA LEU A 90 13.86 8.42 18.20
C LEU A 90 12.37 8.25 18.49
N GLN A 91 11.59 9.33 18.39
CA GLN A 91 10.13 9.24 18.55
C GLN A 91 9.50 8.40 17.44
N ALA A 92 9.85 8.65 16.17
CA ALA A 92 9.35 7.86 15.04
C ALA A 92 9.76 6.38 15.14
N CYS A 93 10.94 6.11 15.70
CA CYS A 93 11.39 4.74 15.98
C CYS A 93 10.53 4.07 17.05
N ARG A 94 10.26 4.75 18.18
CA ARG A 94 9.42 4.22 19.27
C ARG A 94 8.00 3.95 18.81
N ASP A 95 7.41 4.91 18.09
CA ASP A 95 6.06 4.77 17.53
C ASP A 95 6.00 3.54 16.60
N CYS A 96 7.01 3.38 15.74
CA CYS A 96 7.12 2.24 14.83
C CYS A 96 7.24 0.90 15.57
N ILE A 97 8.11 0.81 16.58
CA ILE A 97 8.30 -0.43 17.35
C ILE A 97 7.06 -0.77 18.17
N SER A 98 6.46 0.21 18.85
CA SER A 98 5.23 0.02 19.63
C SER A 98 4.08 -0.47 18.76
N GLU A 99 4.02 -0.05 17.50
CA GLU A 99 3.00 -0.51 16.59
C GLU A 99 3.32 -1.89 16.00
N ALA A 100 4.58 -2.11 15.62
CA ALA A 100 5.06 -3.38 15.12
C ALA A 100 4.83 -4.52 16.13
N THR A 101 5.01 -4.27 17.44
CA THR A 101 4.77 -5.29 18.49
C THR A 101 3.32 -5.76 18.52
N THR A 102 2.38 -4.82 18.42
CA THR A 102 0.93 -5.12 18.39
C THR A 102 0.56 -5.87 17.10
N ARG A 103 1.07 -5.38 15.97
CA ARG A 103 0.68 -5.89 14.66
C ARG A 103 1.28 -7.27 14.36
N LEU A 104 2.53 -7.52 14.78
CA LEU A 104 3.23 -8.76 14.44
C LEU A 104 2.55 -9.98 15.07
N VAL A 105 2.04 -9.82 16.29
CA VAL A 105 1.28 -10.86 17.00
C VAL A 105 -0.13 -11.02 16.42
N PHE A 106 -0.73 -9.93 15.92
CA PHE A 106 -2.03 -10.01 15.27
C PHE A 106 -1.94 -10.82 13.97
N ASP A 107 -0.93 -10.57 13.13
CA ASP A 107 -0.76 -11.25 11.85
C ASP A 107 -0.13 -12.66 12.00
N CYS A 108 0.68 -12.90 13.05
CA CYS A 108 1.23 -14.23 13.42
C CYS A 108 0.70 -14.69 14.81
N PRO A 109 -0.55 -15.17 14.90
CA PRO A 109 -1.25 -15.34 16.17
C PRO A 109 -0.77 -16.52 17.02
N VAL A 110 -0.08 -17.50 16.43
CA VAL A 110 0.25 -18.78 17.11
C VAL A 110 1.72 -19.20 16.99
N GLN A 111 2.50 -18.55 16.13
CA GLN A 111 3.86 -18.95 15.80
C GLN A 111 4.85 -18.49 16.87
N LYS A 112 5.75 -19.38 17.30
CA LYS A 112 6.85 -19.06 18.24
C LYS A 112 8.00 -18.29 17.59
N THR A 113 8.01 -18.15 16.26
CA THR A 113 8.97 -17.30 15.56
C THR A 113 8.25 -16.47 14.51
N ALA A 114 8.50 -15.16 14.51
CA ALA A 114 7.95 -14.25 13.52
C ALA A 114 8.90 -13.09 13.25
N PHE A 115 8.82 -12.54 12.04
CA PHE A 115 9.58 -11.39 11.59
C PHE A 115 8.72 -10.47 10.73
N GLY A 116 8.90 -9.16 10.87
CA GLY A 116 8.36 -8.22 9.90
C GLY A 116 9.10 -6.88 9.80
N HIS A 117 9.08 -6.29 8.60
CA HIS A 117 9.49 -4.91 8.30
C HIS A 117 8.27 -3.98 8.30
N TYR A 118 8.15 -3.13 9.31
CA TYR A 118 7.04 -2.19 9.46
C TYR A 118 7.34 -0.90 8.68
N GLY A 119 6.60 -0.64 7.62
CA GLY A 119 6.88 0.46 6.71
C GLY A 119 8.31 0.44 6.14
N ASN A 120 8.94 1.61 6.02
CA ASN A 120 10.36 1.77 5.67
C ASN A 120 11.20 2.20 6.90
N THR A 121 10.64 2.01 8.10
CA THR A 121 11.06 2.70 9.33
C THR A 121 11.68 1.77 10.34
N CYS A 122 11.10 0.61 10.61
CA CYS A 122 11.66 -0.35 11.57
C CYS A 122 11.32 -1.80 11.21
N GLN A 123 11.99 -2.72 11.88
CA GLN A 123 11.76 -4.15 11.81
C GLN A 123 11.68 -4.73 13.21
N LEU A 124 10.91 -5.80 13.36
CA LEU A 124 10.74 -6.55 14.61
C LEU A 124 10.78 -8.04 14.31
N ARG A 125 11.50 -8.79 15.13
CA ARG A 125 11.48 -10.26 15.14
C ARG A 125 11.46 -10.80 16.56
N TYR A 126 10.75 -11.89 16.77
CA TYR A 126 10.83 -12.67 18.00
C TYR A 126 10.98 -14.15 17.70
N SER A 127 11.57 -14.88 18.63
CA SER A 127 11.76 -16.33 18.51
C SER A 127 11.89 -17.01 19.89
N ASN A 128 11.58 -18.30 19.93
CA ASN A 128 11.87 -19.19 21.06
C ASN A 128 13.34 -19.65 21.14
N ARG A 129 14.14 -19.44 20.09
CA ARG A 129 15.61 -19.65 20.10
C ARG A 129 16.35 -18.33 20.27
N SER A 130 17.63 -18.40 20.62
CA SER A 130 18.50 -17.22 20.58
C SER A 130 18.69 -16.76 19.13
N ILE A 131 18.48 -15.46 18.89
CA ILE A 131 18.59 -14.79 17.59
C ILE A 131 19.62 -13.66 17.60
N TYR A 132 20.44 -13.60 18.65
CA TYR A 132 21.45 -12.57 18.87
C TYR A 132 22.79 -12.97 18.26
N GLY A 133 23.44 -12.02 17.60
CA GLY A 133 24.81 -12.18 17.09
C GLY A 133 24.95 -13.23 15.99
N SER A 134 23.85 -13.63 15.34
CA SER A 134 23.82 -14.66 14.30
C SER A 134 23.01 -14.22 13.08
N LEU A 135 23.35 -14.79 11.92
CA LEU A 135 22.56 -14.65 10.70
C LEU A 135 21.57 -15.82 10.60
N GLU A 136 20.37 -15.55 10.12
CA GLU A 136 19.43 -16.62 9.81
C GLU A 136 19.85 -17.34 8.52
N PRO A 137 19.77 -18.69 8.49
CA PRO A 137 19.87 -19.45 7.24
C PRO A 137 18.71 -19.07 6.31
N ASP A 138 19.01 -18.77 5.05
CA ASP A 138 18.01 -18.39 4.02
C ASP A 138 17.01 -17.31 4.49
N PRO A 139 17.50 -16.12 4.85
CA PRO A 139 16.64 -15.09 5.43
C PRO A 139 15.59 -14.62 4.42
N PRO A 140 14.33 -14.39 4.84
CA PRO A 140 13.35 -13.75 3.97
C PRO A 140 13.89 -12.40 3.49
N SER A 141 13.82 -12.19 2.18
CA SER A 141 14.34 -10.99 1.54
C SER A 141 13.24 -10.30 0.74
N LEU A 142 13.10 -8.99 0.94
CA LEU A 142 12.24 -8.16 0.11
C LEU A 142 13.11 -7.35 -0.84
N TYR A 143 13.00 -7.62 -2.13
CA TYR A 143 13.58 -6.78 -3.19
C TYR A 143 12.58 -5.73 -3.67
N LEU A 144 13.00 -4.47 -3.63
CA LEU A 144 12.27 -3.31 -4.13
C LEU A 144 13.13 -2.68 -5.24
N GLY A 145 12.95 -3.14 -6.47
CA GLY A 145 13.71 -2.65 -7.63
C GLY A 145 13.00 -1.53 -8.38
N ASN A 146 13.77 -0.57 -8.91
CA ASN A 146 13.26 0.39 -9.89
C ASN A 146 13.24 -0.28 -11.29
N PHE A 147 12.15 -0.13 -12.04
CA PHE A 147 12.01 -0.75 -13.36
C PHE A 147 12.73 0.01 -14.48
N ASN A 148 13.17 1.24 -14.23
CA ASN A 148 13.92 2.02 -15.21
C ASN A 148 15.41 1.64 -15.18
N ASN A 149 15.97 1.45 -16.37
CA ASN A 149 17.41 1.26 -16.53
C ASN A 149 18.13 2.61 -16.46
N ALA A 150 19.35 2.59 -15.95
CA ALA A 150 20.26 3.71 -16.10
C ALA A 150 20.60 3.92 -17.59
N SER A 151 20.82 5.17 -18.00
CA SER A 151 21.15 5.52 -19.38
C SER A 151 22.45 4.86 -19.86
N ASP A 152 23.39 4.62 -18.94
CA ASP A 152 24.60 3.80 -19.16
C ASP A 152 24.69 2.76 -18.03
N PRO A 153 24.09 1.57 -18.22
CA PRO A 153 23.98 0.56 -17.18
C PRO A 153 25.32 0.04 -16.65
N VAL A 154 26.36 0.03 -17.49
CA VAL A 154 27.67 -0.51 -17.12
C VAL A 154 28.38 0.46 -16.18
N ARG A 155 28.54 1.72 -16.60
CA ARG A 155 29.21 2.72 -15.77
C ARG A 155 28.41 3.06 -14.51
N PHE A 156 27.08 3.07 -14.61
CA PHE A 156 26.22 3.24 -13.45
C PHE A 156 26.40 2.10 -12.45
N GLY A 157 26.37 0.85 -12.93
CA GLY A 157 26.56 -0.33 -12.10
C GLY A 157 27.92 -0.37 -11.40
N ASP A 158 28.98 0.07 -12.08
CA ASP A 158 30.33 0.16 -11.49
C ASP A 158 30.41 1.24 -10.40
N ALA A 159 29.84 2.43 -10.66
CA ALA A 159 29.76 3.50 -9.67
C ALA A 159 28.92 3.08 -8.44
N LEU A 160 27.81 2.39 -8.66
CA LEU A 160 26.97 1.85 -7.59
C LEU A 160 27.71 0.78 -6.78
N ARG A 161 28.39 -0.17 -7.43
CA ARG A 161 29.14 -1.22 -6.74
C ARG A 161 30.25 -0.63 -5.88
N ALA A 162 30.99 0.34 -6.40
CA ALA A 162 32.02 1.05 -5.64
C ALA A 162 31.43 1.79 -4.43
N LEU A 163 30.28 2.45 -4.60
CA LEU A 163 29.55 3.10 -3.51
C LEU A 163 29.16 2.09 -2.42
N LEU A 164 28.49 1.00 -2.79
CA LEU A 164 27.99 0.00 -1.84
C LEU A 164 29.13 -0.71 -1.10
N VAL A 165 30.26 -0.99 -1.75
CA VAL A 165 31.45 -1.56 -1.09
C VAL A 165 32.00 -0.61 -0.02
N ARG A 166 32.08 0.69 -0.32
CA ARG A 166 32.54 1.70 0.65
C ARG A 166 31.58 1.84 1.83
N LEU A 167 30.28 1.90 1.55
CA LEU A 167 29.24 1.99 2.59
C LEU A 167 29.22 0.73 3.46
N ARG A 168 29.36 -0.45 2.85
CA ARG A 168 29.45 -1.73 3.56
C ARG A 168 30.59 -1.72 4.58
N GLY A 169 31.80 -1.36 4.15
CA GLY A 169 32.96 -1.30 5.05
C GLY A 169 32.77 -0.32 6.22
N SER A 170 32.10 0.81 5.95
CA SER A 170 31.80 1.84 6.95
C SER A 170 30.75 1.37 7.96
N ALA A 171 29.64 0.77 7.50
CA ALA A 171 28.60 0.26 8.39
C ALA A 171 29.10 -0.94 9.22
N ALA A 172 29.83 -1.87 8.62
CA ALA A 172 30.41 -3.03 9.32
C ALA A 172 31.39 -2.60 10.42
N GLY A 173 32.16 -1.53 10.17
CA GLY A 173 33.04 -0.88 11.15
C GLY A 173 32.33 -0.03 12.22
N GLY A 174 30.99 0.10 12.17
CA GLY A 174 30.22 0.84 13.16
C GLY A 174 30.27 0.24 14.57
N SER A 175 29.85 1.01 15.56
CA SER A 175 29.87 0.62 16.98
C SER A 175 28.84 -0.46 17.32
N SER A 176 28.87 -0.97 18.55
CA SER A 176 27.85 -1.87 19.12
C SER A 176 26.46 -1.23 19.26
N VAL A 177 26.36 0.06 18.94
CA VAL A 177 25.14 0.85 19.08
C VAL A 177 24.53 1.19 17.72
N ARG A 178 25.37 1.32 16.69
CA ARG A 178 24.94 1.75 15.36
C ARG A 178 25.90 1.24 14.28
N LYS A 179 25.35 0.47 13.34
CA LYS A 179 26.05 -0.02 12.15
C LYS A 179 25.31 0.42 10.89
N PHE A 180 25.54 1.66 10.51
CA PHE A 180 24.81 2.38 9.47
C PHE A 180 25.76 3.26 8.67
N ALA A 181 25.55 3.35 7.36
CA ALA A 181 26.29 4.27 6.52
C ALA A 181 25.44 4.76 5.35
N THR A 182 25.57 6.04 5.03
CA THR A 182 25.01 6.67 3.84
C THR A 182 26.12 7.33 3.03
N GLY A 183 25.86 7.60 1.77
CA GLY A 183 26.76 8.39 0.95
C GLY A 183 26.32 8.45 -0.49
N THR A 184 27.12 9.16 -1.29
CA THR A 184 26.81 9.41 -2.68
C THR A 184 27.94 9.00 -3.62
N ALA A 185 27.59 8.75 -4.87
CA ALA A 185 28.51 8.63 -5.99
C ALA A 185 27.92 9.36 -7.19
N ARG A 186 28.77 9.85 -8.09
CA ARG A 186 28.33 10.51 -9.32
C ARG A 186 28.70 9.67 -10.53
N GLN A 187 27.79 9.58 -11.48
CA GLN A 187 28.02 8.99 -12.79
C GLN A 187 27.40 9.92 -13.83
N GLY A 188 28.26 10.62 -14.57
CA GLY A 188 27.82 11.71 -15.45
C GLY A 188 27.10 12.82 -14.67
N SER A 189 25.88 13.15 -15.10
CA SER A 189 24.99 14.11 -14.42
C SER A 189 24.17 13.50 -13.28
N LEU A 190 24.11 12.17 -13.17
CA LEU A 190 23.32 11.47 -12.16
C LEU A 190 24.08 11.36 -10.85
N THR A 191 23.37 11.55 -9.74
CA THR A 191 23.88 11.31 -8.39
C THR A 191 23.17 10.08 -7.83
N ILE A 192 23.96 9.10 -7.41
CA ILE A 192 23.51 7.87 -6.76
C ILE A 192 23.59 8.10 -5.26
N TYR A 193 22.46 8.01 -4.57
CA TYR A 193 22.37 8.04 -3.12
C TYR A 193 22.31 6.60 -2.63
N GLY A 194 23.18 6.20 -1.71
CA GLY A 194 23.21 4.86 -1.12
C GLY A 194 23.04 4.87 0.39
N LEU A 195 22.42 3.83 0.93
CA LEU A 195 22.22 3.59 2.36
C LEU A 195 22.39 2.10 2.64
N VAL A 196 23.17 1.77 3.68
CA VAL A 196 23.30 0.40 4.19
C VAL A 196 23.21 0.40 5.71
N GLN A 197 22.63 -0.66 6.26
CA GLN A 197 22.52 -0.85 7.71
C GLN A 197 22.53 -2.34 8.05
N CYS A 198 23.13 -2.69 9.18
CA CYS A 198 23.00 -4.02 9.77
C CYS A 198 22.71 -3.92 11.27
N SER A 199 22.30 -5.04 11.87
CA SER A 199 21.97 -5.10 13.28
C SER A 199 23.22 -4.92 14.18
N PRO A 200 23.20 -4.04 15.19
CA PRO A 200 24.38 -3.75 16.03
C PRO A 200 24.92 -4.92 16.86
N ASP A 201 24.12 -5.96 17.12
CA ASP A 201 24.54 -7.19 17.81
C ASP A 201 25.45 -8.09 16.96
N LEU A 202 25.51 -7.86 15.64
CA LEU A 202 26.37 -8.64 14.74
C LEU A 202 27.84 -8.22 14.88
N SER A 203 28.74 -9.20 14.72
CA SER A 203 30.16 -8.90 14.55
C SER A 203 30.40 -8.11 13.27
N ARG A 204 31.57 -7.46 13.15
CA ARG A 204 31.97 -6.78 11.91
C ARG A 204 31.91 -7.71 10.70
N GLN A 205 32.34 -8.96 10.87
CA GLN A 205 32.33 -9.96 9.81
C GLN A 205 30.90 -10.32 9.40
N LEU A 206 30.02 -10.68 10.34
CA LEU A 206 28.64 -11.07 10.03
C LEU A 206 27.83 -9.91 9.43
N CYS A 207 28.10 -8.68 9.86
CA CYS A 207 27.51 -7.49 9.23
C CYS A 207 27.96 -7.32 7.78
N ASP A 208 29.27 -7.46 7.50
CA ASP A 208 29.81 -7.37 6.14
C ASP A 208 29.22 -8.47 5.24
N GLU A 209 29.16 -9.70 5.73
CA GLU A 209 28.57 -10.86 5.04
C GLU A 209 27.09 -10.60 4.71
N CYS A 210 26.28 -10.13 5.66
CA CYS A 210 24.87 -9.82 5.43
C CYS A 210 24.70 -8.73 4.36
N ILE A 211 25.42 -7.61 4.49
CA ILE A 211 25.31 -6.50 3.54
C ILE A 211 25.83 -6.92 2.16
N ALA A 212 26.88 -7.73 2.08
CA ALA A 212 27.39 -8.24 0.81
C ALA A 212 26.38 -9.17 0.12
N ALA A 213 25.77 -10.09 0.87
CA ALA A 213 24.72 -10.98 0.35
C ALA A 213 23.49 -10.21 -0.12
N ALA A 214 23.07 -9.18 0.62
CA ALA A 214 21.97 -8.30 0.22
C ALA A 214 22.33 -7.47 -1.03
N ALA A 215 23.52 -6.87 -1.07
CA ALA A 215 23.97 -6.09 -2.22
C ALA A 215 24.14 -6.95 -3.49
N GLY A 216 24.51 -8.22 -3.36
CA GLY A 216 24.63 -9.15 -4.48
C GLY A 216 23.30 -9.44 -5.19
N GLN A 217 22.16 -9.22 -4.54
CA GLN A 217 20.83 -9.38 -5.12
C GLN A 217 20.35 -8.15 -5.92
N ILE A 218 21.09 -7.04 -5.86
CA ILE A 218 20.72 -5.81 -6.55
C ILE A 218 21.08 -5.88 -8.04
N ASP A 219 20.09 -5.65 -8.91
CA ASP A 219 20.35 -5.38 -10.33
C ASP A 219 20.97 -3.98 -10.50
N GLY A 220 22.29 -3.94 -10.68
CA GLY A 220 23.07 -2.71 -10.83
C GLY A 220 22.82 -1.95 -12.14
N ARG A 221 21.95 -2.44 -13.02
CA ARG A 221 21.55 -1.74 -14.26
C ARG A 221 20.40 -0.76 -14.04
N ARG A 222 19.72 -0.84 -12.88
CA ARG A 222 18.53 -0.05 -12.56
C ARG A 222 18.90 1.28 -11.92
N ILE A 223 18.02 2.27 -11.96
CA ILE A 223 18.26 3.59 -11.33
C ILE A 223 17.87 3.65 -9.84
N GLY A 224 17.51 2.51 -9.26
CA GLY A 224 17.13 2.38 -7.86
C GLY A 224 16.89 0.92 -7.49
N GLY A 225 17.13 0.58 -6.23
CA GLY A 225 16.96 -0.78 -5.75
C GLY A 225 17.25 -0.93 -4.26
N GLN A 226 16.40 -1.67 -3.55
CA GLN A 226 16.58 -1.96 -2.14
C GLN A 226 16.37 -3.44 -1.83
N ILE A 227 17.14 -3.97 -0.89
CA ILE A 227 17.02 -5.31 -0.34
C ILE A 227 16.89 -5.19 1.17
N TRP A 228 15.83 -5.74 1.74
CA TRP A 228 15.59 -5.75 3.17
C TRP A 228 15.56 -7.19 3.68
N GLN A 229 16.36 -7.46 4.71
CA GLN A 229 16.50 -8.77 5.36
C GLN A 229 16.35 -8.59 6.89
N PRO A 230 16.28 -9.69 7.66
CA PRO A 230 16.15 -9.63 9.12
C PRO A 230 17.36 -9.02 9.83
N CYS A 231 18.56 -9.16 9.26
CA CYS A 231 19.81 -8.72 9.89
C CYS A 231 20.42 -7.46 9.25
N CYS A 232 20.01 -7.10 8.03
CA CYS A 232 20.56 -5.97 7.31
C CYS A 232 19.64 -5.47 6.20
N ARG A 233 19.97 -4.29 5.69
CA ARG A 233 19.32 -3.67 4.55
C ARG A 233 20.32 -2.90 3.70
N VAL A 234 20.07 -2.89 2.39
CA VAL A 234 20.85 -2.18 1.39
C VAL A 234 19.89 -1.44 0.48
N GLY A 235 20.17 -0.20 0.13
CA GLY A 235 19.34 0.56 -0.79
C GLY A 235 20.13 1.64 -1.53
N TYR A 236 19.71 1.93 -2.75
CA TYR A 236 20.16 3.09 -3.49
C TYR A 236 19.04 3.67 -4.34
N GLU A 237 19.11 4.98 -4.61
CA GLU A 237 18.20 5.71 -5.49
C GLU A 237 18.96 6.83 -6.21
N THR A 238 18.38 7.34 -7.29
CA THR A 238 18.88 8.54 -8.01
C THR A 238 18.35 9.86 -7.43
N HIS A 239 17.62 9.79 -6.32
CA HIS A 239 17.13 10.94 -5.54
C HIS A 239 17.40 10.71 -4.05
N PRO A 240 17.49 11.76 -3.22
CA PRO A 240 17.66 11.60 -1.78
C PRO A 240 16.47 10.87 -1.14
N PHE A 241 16.73 9.85 -0.32
CA PHE A 241 15.70 9.04 0.37
C PHE A 241 16.01 8.77 1.87
N TYR A 242 17.06 9.40 2.38
CA TYR A 242 17.47 9.38 3.78
C TYR A 242 17.79 10.81 4.24
N SER A 243 17.69 11.04 5.54
CA SER A 243 18.08 12.33 6.12
C SER A 243 19.59 12.34 6.38
N ASP A 244 20.29 13.40 5.98
CA ASP A 244 21.68 13.59 6.38
C ASP A 244 21.71 13.91 7.88
N ALA A 245 22.00 12.91 8.71
CA ALA A 245 22.32 13.13 10.10
C ALA A 245 23.67 13.89 10.15
N GLU A 246 23.61 15.16 10.56
CA GLU A 246 24.71 16.06 10.96
C GLU A 246 26.10 15.68 10.43
N SER A 247 26.50 16.30 9.32
CA SER A 247 27.92 16.48 9.04
C SER A 247 28.45 17.50 10.04
N PRO A 248 29.41 17.16 10.93
CA PRO A 248 30.04 18.15 11.79
C PRO A 248 30.80 19.12 10.90
N GLN A 249 30.43 20.40 10.93
CA GLN A 249 31.26 21.45 10.35
C GLN A 249 32.67 21.37 10.95
N PRO A 250 33.75 21.53 10.15
CA PRO A 250 35.10 21.55 10.69
C PRO A 250 35.24 22.75 11.65
N ALA A 251 35.67 22.46 12.88
CA ALA A 251 35.93 23.49 13.88
C ALA A 251 37.01 24.47 13.37
N PRO A 252 36.85 25.79 13.59
CA PRO A 252 37.89 26.76 13.28
C PRO A 252 39.09 26.55 14.23
N GLU A 253 40.28 26.67 13.64
CA GLU A 253 41.58 26.53 14.30
C GLU A 253 41.69 27.37 15.58
N THR A 254 42.20 26.73 16.64
CA THR A 254 42.47 27.36 17.94
C THR A 254 43.73 28.24 17.87
N GLY A 255 43.53 29.49 17.47
CA GLY A 255 44.50 30.58 17.64
C GLY A 255 44.39 31.27 19.01
N ARG A 256 45.31 30.94 19.91
CA ARG A 256 45.66 31.58 21.20
C ARG A 256 45.35 33.10 21.29
N ARG A 257 44.64 33.55 22.34
CA ARG A 257 45.04 34.77 23.11
C ARG A 257 44.38 34.89 24.50
N SER A 258 45.28 34.87 25.50
CA SER A 258 45.35 35.56 26.79
C SER A 258 44.08 35.95 27.59
N LYS A 259 44.07 35.43 28.83
CA LYS A 259 43.51 35.90 30.11
C LYS A 259 42.91 37.33 30.13
N ASN A 260 41.70 37.46 30.68
CA ASN A 260 41.46 38.17 31.94
C ASN A 260 40.06 37.94 32.52
N THR A 261 40.06 37.58 33.79
CA THR A 261 38.93 37.41 34.72
C THR A 261 38.43 38.77 35.21
N THR A 262 37.14 39.09 35.00
CA THR A 262 36.15 39.59 36.00
C THR A 262 34.98 40.31 35.32
N LYS A 263 33.76 39.83 35.59
CA LYS A 263 32.46 40.53 35.79
C LYS A 263 31.28 39.59 35.47
N ILE A 264 31.12 38.56 36.32
CA ILE A 264 29.89 37.75 36.41
C ILE A 264 29.00 38.45 37.44
N ALA A 265 28.02 39.24 36.98
CA ALA A 265 26.88 39.71 37.80
C ALA A 265 25.76 40.40 36.98
N ALA A 266 25.95 40.72 35.70
CA ALA A 266 24.95 41.50 34.93
C ALA A 266 24.05 40.69 33.97
N VAL A 267 24.21 39.37 33.88
CA VAL A 267 23.52 38.53 32.86
C VAL A 267 22.45 37.59 33.46
N VAL A 268 22.43 37.37 34.77
CA VAL A 268 21.53 36.35 35.38
C VAL A 268 20.10 36.88 35.60
N ILE A 269 19.93 38.19 35.84
CA ILE A 269 18.63 38.79 36.15
C ILE A 269 17.68 38.87 34.93
N PRO A 270 18.13 39.19 33.69
CA PRO A 270 17.24 39.20 32.52
C PRO A 270 16.76 37.80 32.10
N ILE A 271 17.57 36.77 32.35
CA ILE A 271 17.30 35.40 31.89
C ILE A 271 16.17 34.75 32.72
N ALA A 272 16.13 35.00 34.03
CA ALA A 272 15.06 34.51 34.89
C ALA A 272 13.70 35.18 34.56
N GLY A 273 13.71 36.49 34.27
CA GLY A 273 12.50 37.21 33.86
C GLY A 273 11.93 36.74 32.52
N ALA A 274 12.80 36.49 31.54
CA ALA A 274 12.40 35.96 30.23
C ALA A 274 11.86 34.52 30.32
N ALA A 275 12.41 33.68 31.20
CA ALA A 275 11.95 32.32 31.41
C ALA A 275 10.54 32.27 32.04
N VAL A 276 10.27 33.14 33.02
CA VAL A 276 8.95 33.24 33.66
C VAL A 276 7.90 33.77 32.69
N LEU A 277 8.22 34.81 31.91
CA LEU A 277 7.32 35.33 30.88
C LEU A 277 7.08 34.31 29.75
N GLY A 278 8.11 33.58 29.35
CA GLY A 278 8.00 32.47 28.41
C GLY A 278 7.12 31.33 28.93
N PHE A 279 7.25 30.97 30.21
CA PHE A 279 6.40 29.95 30.83
C PHE A 279 4.94 30.40 30.94
N ILE A 280 4.68 31.66 31.30
CA ILE A 280 3.33 32.22 31.33
C ILE A 280 2.73 32.27 29.91
N PHE A 281 3.53 32.61 28.90
CA PHE A 281 3.10 32.62 27.49
C PHE A 281 2.78 31.21 26.98
N ILE A 282 3.60 30.21 27.34
CA ILE A 282 3.37 28.80 27.03
C ILE A 282 2.12 28.28 27.75
N VAL A 283 1.93 28.58 29.03
CA VAL A 283 0.71 28.18 29.76
C VAL A 283 -0.53 28.86 29.18
N PHE A 284 -0.45 30.13 28.81
CA PHE A 284 -1.54 30.85 28.15
C PHE A 284 -1.87 30.23 26.77
N PHE A 285 -0.86 29.91 25.95
CA PHE A 285 -1.05 29.25 24.65
C PHE A 285 -1.51 27.81 24.77
N CYS A 286 -1.00 27.04 25.74
CA CYS A 286 -1.43 25.67 26.02
C CYS A 286 -2.89 25.65 26.51
N ARG A 287 -3.29 26.60 27.37
CA ARG A 287 -4.70 26.74 27.78
C ARG A 287 -5.58 27.19 26.62
N ARG A 288 -5.08 28.00 25.68
CA ARG A 288 -5.79 28.39 24.46
C ARG A 288 -5.88 27.25 23.44
N SER A 289 -4.84 26.41 23.33
CA SER A 289 -4.77 25.22 22.49
C SER A 289 -5.72 24.12 22.99
N LEU A 290 -5.73 23.86 24.30
CA LEU A 290 -6.67 22.92 24.93
C LEU A 290 -8.14 23.39 24.84
N LYS A 291 -8.38 24.71 24.73
CA LYS A 291 -9.71 25.26 24.43
C LYS A 291 -10.07 25.22 22.93
N ARG A 292 -9.10 25.03 22.03
CA ARG A 292 -9.26 25.01 20.56
C ARG A 292 -9.66 23.64 19.99
N SER A 293 -9.61 22.58 20.80
CA SER A 293 -10.20 21.26 20.47
C SER A 293 -11.73 21.22 20.61
N ARG A 294 -12.37 22.34 20.94
CA ARG A 294 -13.80 22.54 20.68
C ARG A 294 -13.93 23.24 19.33
N ILE A 295 -14.51 22.56 18.35
CA ILE A 295 -14.99 23.19 17.13
C ILE A 295 -15.90 24.35 17.57
N PRO A 296 -15.60 25.62 17.24
CA PRO A 296 -16.52 26.70 17.50
C PRO A 296 -17.75 26.46 16.62
N ILE A 297 -18.94 26.50 17.22
CA ILE A 297 -20.25 26.30 16.57
C ILE A 297 -20.42 27.16 15.29
N GLN A 298 -19.67 28.26 15.16
CA GLN A 298 -19.64 29.13 13.98
C GLN A 298 -19.09 28.44 12.72
N SER A 299 -18.00 27.65 12.80
CA SER A 299 -17.39 27.01 11.62
C SER A 299 -18.21 25.83 11.09
N GLN A 300 -19.17 25.35 11.88
CA GLN A 300 -20.09 24.29 11.48
C GLN A 300 -21.22 24.84 10.60
N ARG A 301 -21.59 26.12 10.77
CA ARG A 301 -22.56 26.83 9.91
C ARG A 301 -21.97 27.17 8.55
N ASP A 302 -20.73 27.68 8.52
CA ASP A 302 -20.04 28.00 7.26
C ASP A 302 -19.80 26.75 6.38
N ALA A 303 -19.52 25.59 7.00
CA ALA A 303 -19.38 24.32 6.30
C ALA A 303 -20.72 23.75 5.82
N THR A 304 -21.82 23.95 6.54
CA THR A 304 -23.16 23.53 6.10
C THR A 304 -23.71 24.43 5.00
N ASP A 305 -23.37 25.72 4.98
CA ASP A 305 -23.85 26.66 3.97
C ASP A 305 -23.15 26.46 2.61
N GLU A 306 -21.85 26.10 2.60
CA GLU A 306 -21.16 25.68 1.36
C GLU A 306 -21.68 24.33 0.81
N ILE A 307 -22.08 23.41 1.69
CA ILE A 307 -22.50 22.04 1.34
C ILE A 307 -24.00 21.98 0.94
N GLY A 308 -24.87 22.76 1.60
CA GLY A 308 -26.31 22.80 1.32
C GLY A 308 -26.65 23.31 -0.08
N ASN A 309 -25.72 24.03 -0.72
CA ASN A 309 -25.87 24.54 -2.08
C ASN A 309 -25.56 23.48 -3.18
N GLU A 310 -25.16 22.26 -2.80
CA GLU A 310 -24.76 21.19 -3.74
C GLU A 310 -25.85 20.16 -4.05
N GLY A 311 -27.11 20.38 -3.64
CA GLY A 311 -28.27 19.57 -4.05
C GLY A 311 -28.56 18.32 -3.19
N CYS A 312 -27.89 18.15 -2.05
CA CYS A 312 -28.09 17.02 -1.13
C CYS A 312 -28.91 17.42 0.10
N LEU A 313 -29.87 16.60 0.53
CA LEU A 313 -30.73 16.90 1.68
C LEU A 313 -29.98 16.74 3.01
N GLN A 314 -29.97 17.78 3.83
CA GLN A 314 -29.47 17.69 5.21
C GLN A 314 -30.58 17.18 6.13
N PHE A 315 -30.41 15.97 6.66
CA PHE A 315 -31.33 15.37 7.63
C PHE A 315 -30.97 15.80 9.05
N ASP A 316 -32.00 15.96 9.88
CA ASP A 316 -31.84 16.08 11.33
C ASP A 316 -31.41 14.72 11.94
N PHE A 317 -30.52 14.79 12.93
CA PHE A 317 -30.04 13.59 13.61
C PHE A 317 -31.15 12.83 14.32
N GLU A 318 -32.15 13.51 14.88
CA GLU A 318 -33.25 12.85 15.59
C GLU A 318 -34.11 12.01 14.64
N THR A 319 -34.32 12.50 13.43
CA THR A 319 -35.00 11.82 12.33
C THR A 319 -34.27 10.55 11.95
N ILE A 320 -32.94 10.63 11.76
CA ILE A 320 -32.13 9.45 11.42
C ILE A 320 -32.00 8.48 12.58
N ARG A 321 -31.90 8.99 13.82
CA ARG A 321 -31.90 8.18 15.03
C ARG A 321 -33.21 7.41 15.18
N ALA A 322 -34.35 8.05 14.94
CA ALA A 322 -35.65 7.39 14.96
C ALA A 322 -35.77 6.36 13.84
N ALA A 323 -35.38 6.72 12.61
CA ALA A 323 -35.43 5.84 11.45
C ALA A 323 -34.61 4.55 11.61
N THR A 324 -33.50 4.61 12.35
CA THR A 324 -32.59 3.48 12.59
C THR A 324 -32.82 2.77 13.94
N ASN A 325 -33.95 3.04 14.60
CA ASN A 325 -34.26 2.54 15.95
C ASN A 325 -33.09 2.76 16.95
N SER A 326 -32.61 4.00 17.02
CA SER A 326 -31.44 4.40 17.81
C SER A 326 -30.14 3.69 17.43
N PHE A 327 -29.94 3.40 16.14
CA PHE A 327 -28.80 2.63 15.62
C PHE A 327 -28.68 1.25 16.28
N SER A 328 -29.81 0.54 16.38
CA SER A 328 -29.87 -0.79 17.00
C SER A 328 -28.99 -1.80 16.26
N GLN A 329 -28.60 -2.87 16.94
CA GLN A 329 -27.85 -3.95 16.31
C GLN A 329 -28.69 -4.73 15.29
N GLU A 330 -30.02 -4.79 15.48
CA GLU A 330 -30.95 -5.42 14.54
C GLU A 330 -31.01 -4.68 13.20
N SER A 331 -30.84 -3.37 13.24
CA SER A 331 -30.75 -2.52 12.04
C SER A 331 -29.37 -2.57 11.38
N LYS A 332 -28.36 -3.23 11.96
CA LYS A 332 -27.01 -3.24 11.39
C LYS A 332 -26.95 -4.08 10.11
N LEU A 333 -26.57 -3.45 9.00
CA LEU A 333 -26.34 -4.12 7.72
C LEU A 333 -24.90 -4.61 7.57
N GLY A 334 -23.93 -3.89 8.14
CA GLY A 334 -22.52 -4.24 8.05
C GLY A 334 -21.61 -3.25 8.75
N GLU A 335 -20.35 -3.63 8.94
CA GLU A 335 -19.31 -2.77 9.50
C GLU A 335 -17.99 -3.00 8.76
N GLY A 336 -17.32 -1.89 8.41
CA GLY A 336 -16.04 -1.91 7.71
C GLY A 336 -15.06 -0.87 8.24
N GLY A 337 -13.97 -0.66 7.50
CA GLY A 337 -12.94 0.32 7.86
C GLY A 337 -13.49 1.74 8.04
N PHE A 338 -14.56 2.06 7.30
CA PHE A 338 -15.14 3.41 7.15
C PHE A 338 -16.28 3.71 8.13
N GLY A 339 -16.79 2.71 8.84
CA GLY A 339 -17.90 2.89 9.78
C GLY A 339 -18.90 1.74 9.75
N VAL A 340 -20.04 1.98 10.38
CA VAL A 340 -21.14 1.02 10.49
C VAL A 340 -22.30 1.48 9.60
N VAL A 341 -22.91 0.56 8.88
CA VAL A 341 -24.08 0.82 8.03
C VAL A 341 -25.31 0.23 8.69
N TYR A 342 -26.37 1.03 8.80
CA TYR A 342 -27.65 0.63 9.38
C TYR A 342 -28.76 0.75 8.35
N LYS A 343 -29.70 -0.18 8.35
CA LYS A 343 -31.00 -0.04 7.71
C LYS A 343 -31.86 0.90 8.54
N GLY A 344 -32.53 1.83 7.88
CA GLY A 344 -33.56 2.65 8.52
C GLY A 344 -34.78 2.82 7.63
N THR A 345 -35.87 3.28 8.24
CA THR A 345 -37.11 3.63 7.54
C THR A 345 -37.48 5.05 7.92
N LEU A 346 -37.48 5.95 6.96
CA LEU A 346 -37.88 7.34 7.16
C LEU A 346 -39.40 7.43 7.43
N SER A 347 -39.87 8.56 7.98
CA SER A 347 -41.28 8.77 8.32
C SER A 347 -42.24 8.68 7.12
N ASN A 348 -41.74 8.92 5.92
CA ASN A 348 -42.46 8.76 4.66
C ASN A 348 -42.52 7.30 4.16
N GLY A 349 -41.99 6.34 4.91
CA GLY A 349 -41.92 4.91 4.57
C GLY A 349 -40.72 4.52 3.70
N GLN A 350 -39.88 5.48 3.28
CA GLN A 350 -38.72 5.20 2.44
C GLN A 350 -37.64 4.45 3.25
N GLU A 351 -37.24 3.28 2.76
CA GLU A 351 -36.11 2.54 3.32
C GLU A 351 -34.78 3.17 2.88
N VAL A 352 -33.86 3.30 3.83
CA VAL A 352 -32.55 3.94 3.63
C VAL A 352 -31.43 3.14 4.26
N ALA A 353 -30.22 3.30 3.71
CA ALA A 353 -28.99 2.81 4.31
C ALA A 353 -28.20 3.99 4.91
N VAL A 354 -27.99 3.95 6.22
CA VAL A 354 -27.33 5.01 6.99
C VAL A 354 -25.91 4.58 7.35
N LYS A 355 -24.92 5.14 6.65
CA LYS A 355 -23.48 4.93 6.93
C LYS A 355 -23.05 5.93 8.01
N ARG A 356 -22.83 5.43 9.22
CA ARG A 356 -22.32 6.19 10.37
C ARG A 356 -20.81 6.11 10.43
N LEU A 357 -20.14 7.22 10.12
CA LEU A 357 -18.69 7.29 10.07
C LEU A 357 -18.09 7.37 11.49
N LYS A 358 -16.86 6.85 11.65
CA LYS A 358 -16.17 6.82 12.95
C LYS A 358 -15.93 8.23 13.49
N LYS A 359 -16.48 8.50 14.68
CA LYS A 359 -16.26 9.72 15.46
C LYS A 359 -14.76 9.86 15.73
N ASP A 360 -14.16 11.00 15.40
CA ASP A 360 -12.74 11.33 15.64
C ASP A 360 -11.70 10.71 14.68
N SER A 361 -12.12 10.10 13.56
CA SER A 361 -11.19 9.74 12.49
C SER A 361 -11.00 10.89 11.49
N ALA A 362 -9.76 11.37 11.34
CA ALA A 362 -9.41 12.32 10.27
C ALA A 362 -9.71 11.76 8.87
N GLN A 363 -9.71 10.43 8.74
CA GLN A 363 -10.11 9.74 7.53
C GLN A 363 -11.63 9.80 7.33
N GLY A 364 -12.43 9.55 8.37
CA GLY A 364 -13.89 9.66 8.30
C GLY A 364 -14.37 11.06 7.91
N GLN A 365 -13.74 12.12 8.42
CA GLN A 365 -14.06 13.51 8.03
C GLN A 365 -13.78 13.79 6.54
N ARG A 366 -12.69 13.25 6.00
CA ARG A 366 -12.35 13.40 4.58
C ARG A 366 -13.26 12.58 3.69
N GLU A 367 -13.61 11.36 4.10
CA GLU A 367 -14.56 10.51 3.38
C GLU A 367 -15.93 11.17 3.34
N PHE A 368 -16.40 11.69 4.48
CA PHE A 368 -17.62 12.48 4.53
C PHE A 368 -17.59 13.63 3.52
N LYS A 369 -16.55 14.47 3.57
CA LYS A 369 -16.43 15.62 2.67
C LYS A 369 -16.32 15.18 1.19
N ASN A 370 -15.63 14.09 0.89
CA ASN A 370 -15.54 13.57 -0.48
C ASN A 370 -16.89 13.04 -0.94
N GLU A 371 -17.55 12.17 -0.16
CA GLU A 371 -18.82 11.56 -0.57
C GLU A 371 -19.90 12.61 -0.76
N VAL A 372 -20.02 13.59 0.15
CA VAL A 372 -20.99 14.69 0.00
C VAL A 372 -20.68 15.55 -1.23
N LYS A 373 -19.41 15.91 -1.47
CA LYS A 373 -19.03 16.78 -2.60
C LYS A 373 -19.15 16.10 -3.97
N LEU A 374 -18.90 14.79 -4.02
CA LEU A 374 -18.81 14.00 -5.25
C LEU A 374 -20.12 13.31 -5.56
N VAL A 375 -20.62 12.50 -4.63
CA VAL A 375 -21.75 11.58 -4.88
C VAL A 375 -23.07 12.32 -4.97
N ALA A 376 -23.21 13.46 -4.29
CA ALA A 376 -24.40 14.31 -4.42
C ALA A 376 -24.68 14.76 -5.87
N LYS A 377 -23.66 14.75 -6.74
CA LYS A 377 -23.75 15.17 -8.15
C LYS A 377 -23.82 14.01 -9.12
N LEU A 378 -23.85 12.77 -8.64
CA LEU A 378 -23.88 11.57 -9.46
C LEU A 378 -25.28 10.97 -9.47
N GLU A 379 -25.81 10.78 -10.66
CA GLU A 379 -27.09 10.11 -10.87
C GLU A 379 -26.95 9.16 -12.05
N HIS A 380 -26.95 7.86 -11.75
CA HIS A 380 -26.82 6.83 -12.76
C HIS A 380 -27.37 5.49 -12.24
N ARG A 381 -28.02 4.71 -13.11
CA ARG A 381 -28.68 3.44 -12.74
C ARG A 381 -27.74 2.42 -12.08
N ASN A 382 -26.45 2.46 -12.41
CA ASN A 382 -25.43 1.56 -11.89
C ASN A 382 -24.54 2.17 -10.79
N LEU A 383 -24.95 3.27 -10.16
CA LEU A 383 -24.29 3.84 -8.98
C LEU A 383 -25.30 3.91 -7.82
N VAL A 384 -24.83 3.77 -6.59
CA VAL A 384 -25.69 3.97 -5.41
C VAL A 384 -25.93 5.47 -5.20
N GLN A 385 -27.20 5.86 -5.07
CA GLN A 385 -27.61 7.23 -4.89
C GLN A 385 -27.47 7.70 -3.44
N LEU A 386 -26.73 8.80 -3.23
CA LEU A 386 -26.72 9.53 -1.97
C LEU A 386 -27.98 10.39 -1.88
N LEU A 387 -28.84 10.10 -0.92
CA LEU A 387 -30.08 10.85 -0.68
C LEU A 387 -29.85 12.09 0.19
N GLY A 388 -28.89 12.01 1.10
CA GLY A 388 -28.65 13.05 2.08
C GLY A 388 -27.46 12.81 2.99
N PHE A 389 -27.24 13.76 3.88
CA PHE A 389 -26.27 13.63 4.97
C PHE A 389 -26.85 14.19 6.27
N CYS A 390 -26.25 13.83 7.40
CA CYS A 390 -26.52 14.46 8.68
C CYS A 390 -25.19 14.79 9.37
N LEU A 391 -25.08 16.04 9.82
CA LEU A 391 -23.94 16.56 10.57
C LEU A 391 -24.45 17.20 11.88
N LYS A 392 -24.23 16.56 13.03
CA LYS A 392 -24.60 17.09 14.36
C LYS A 392 -23.46 16.87 15.34
N GLY A 393 -22.77 17.94 15.74
CA GLY A 393 -21.60 17.84 16.63
C GLY A 393 -20.49 17.00 15.99
N ARG A 394 -20.26 15.78 16.51
CA ARG A 394 -19.27 14.80 15.98
C ARG A 394 -19.91 13.66 15.16
N GLU A 395 -21.23 13.66 15.02
CA GLU A 395 -21.93 12.67 14.20
C GLU A 395 -21.84 13.08 12.73
N MET A 396 -21.29 12.18 11.92
CA MET A 396 -21.23 12.30 10.46
C MET A 396 -21.94 11.07 9.88
N LEU A 397 -23.12 11.29 9.31
CA LEU A 397 -23.97 10.26 8.74
C LEU A 397 -24.18 10.53 7.26
N LEU A 398 -24.08 9.49 6.43
CA LEU A 398 -24.44 9.53 5.02
C LEU A 398 -25.66 8.63 4.81
N ILE A 399 -26.65 9.14 4.10
CA ILE A 399 -27.95 8.49 3.90
C ILE A 399 -28.04 8.12 2.42
N TYR A 400 -28.06 6.83 2.16
CA TYR A 400 -28.15 6.22 0.84
C TYR A 400 -29.50 5.57 0.62
N GLU A 401 -29.86 5.34 -0.65
CA GLU A 401 -30.93 4.39 -0.98
C GLU A 401 -30.62 3.00 -0.39
N PHE A 402 -31.64 2.31 0.11
CA PHE A 402 -31.48 0.94 0.60
C PHE A 402 -31.45 -0.04 -0.58
N ILE A 403 -30.42 -0.89 -0.61
CA ILE A 403 -30.21 -1.89 -1.66
C ILE A 403 -30.40 -3.30 -1.05
N PRO A 404 -31.43 -4.07 -1.44
CA PRO A 404 -31.89 -5.23 -0.67
C PRO A 404 -31.04 -6.49 -0.81
N ASN A 405 -30.40 -6.73 -1.95
CA ASN A 405 -29.63 -7.96 -2.19
C ASN A 405 -28.15 -7.81 -1.79
N ALA A 406 -27.81 -6.97 -0.82
CA ALA A 406 -26.45 -6.82 -0.28
C ALA A 406 -25.37 -6.62 -1.37
N SER A 407 -24.12 -7.01 -1.09
CA SER A 407 -22.98 -6.89 -2.01
C SER A 407 -22.68 -8.17 -2.80
N LEU A 408 -22.08 -8.02 -3.97
CA LEU A 408 -21.77 -9.08 -4.93
C LEU A 408 -20.83 -10.15 -4.36
N ASP A 409 -19.94 -9.80 -3.45
CA ASP A 409 -19.03 -10.74 -2.80
C ASP A 409 -19.79 -11.81 -1.97
N HIS A 410 -20.94 -11.47 -1.39
CA HIS A 410 -21.82 -12.46 -0.76
C HIS A 410 -22.30 -13.51 -1.76
N PHE A 411 -22.63 -13.11 -3.00
CA PHE A 411 -23.08 -14.06 -4.01
C PHE A 411 -21.92 -14.84 -4.66
N LEU A 412 -20.74 -14.22 -4.79
CA LEU A 412 -19.61 -14.87 -5.44
C LEU A 412 -18.88 -15.86 -4.55
N PHE A 413 -18.89 -15.67 -3.23
CA PHE A 413 -18.02 -16.43 -2.33
C PHE A 413 -18.75 -17.26 -1.28
N ASP A 414 -20.02 -16.99 -1.00
CA ASP A 414 -20.86 -17.84 -0.15
C ASP A 414 -21.41 -19.03 -0.95
N MET A 415 -21.16 -20.25 -0.47
CA MET A 415 -21.53 -21.48 -1.17
C MET A 415 -23.04 -21.63 -1.38
N ASP A 416 -23.86 -21.09 -0.47
CA ASP A 416 -25.31 -21.18 -0.57
C ASP A 416 -25.86 -20.17 -1.58
N LYS A 417 -25.29 -18.97 -1.63
CA LYS A 417 -25.71 -17.87 -2.52
C LYS A 417 -25.18 -17.98 -3.95
N LYS A 418 -24.07 -18.69 -4.18
CA LYS A 418 -23.51 -18.89 -5.53
C LYS A 418 -24.52 -19.43 -6.54
N LYS A 419 -25.43 -20.30 -6.09
CA LYS A 419 -26.47 -20.92 -6.92
C LYS A 419 -27.47 -19.90 -7.48
N ASP A 420 -27.62 -18.76 -6.81
CA ASP A 420 -28.50 -17.68 -7.25
C ASP A 420 -27.88 -16.83 -8.37
N LEU A 421 -26.58 -17.02 -8.68
CA LEU A 421 -25.82 -16.21 -9.62
C LEU A 421 -25.48 -16.97 -10.91
N SER A 422 -26.49 -17.18 -11.76
CA SER A 422 -26.33 -17.77 -13.10
C SER A 422 -25.37 -16.97 -13.99
N TRP A 423 -24.78 -17.60 -15.00
CA TRP A 423 -23.87 -16.91 -15.94
C TRP A 423 -24.50 -15.67 -16.57
N GLU A 424 -25.77 -15.74 -16.98
CA GLU A 424 -26.50 -14.60 -17.53
C GLU A 424 -26.53 -13.41 -16.56
N ARG A 425 -26.78 -13.67 -15.26
CA ARG A 425 -26.75 -12.64 -14.22
C ARG A 425 -25.35 -12.07 -14.04
N ARG A 426 -24.32 -12.93 -14.02
CA ARG A 426 -22.91 -12.50 -13.94
C ARG A 426 -22.52 -11.59 -15.10
N TYR A 427 -22.92 -11.95 -16.30
CA TYR A 427 -22.63 -11.18 -17.51
C TYR A 427 -23.33 -9.81 -17.47
N LYS A 428 -24.61 -9.77 -17.08
CA LYS A 428 -25.36 -8.52 -16.85
C LYS A 428 -24.72 -7.64 -15.78
N ILE A 429 -24.17 -8.25 -14.71
CA ILE A 429 -23.44 -7.54 -13.67
C ILE A 429 -22.14 -6.92 -14.22
N ILE A 430 -21.33 -7.68 -14.98
CA ILE A 430 -20.11 -7.16 -15.62
C ILE A 430 -20.44 -5.95 -16.51
N ILE A 431 -21.50 -6.06 -17.34
CA ILE A 431 -21.96 -4.97 -18.19
C ILE A 431 -22.41 -3.76 -17.37
N GLY A 432 -23.20 -3.97 -16.31
CA GLY A 432 -23.70 -2.88 -15.46
C GLY A 432 -22.57 -2.15 -14.73
N VAL A 433 -21.59 -2.87 -14.18
CA VAL A 433 -20.40 -2.25 -13.57
C VAL A 433 -19.59 -1.49 -14.63
N THR A 434 -19.44 -2.04 -15.83
CA THR A 434 -18.76 -1.35 -16.93
C THR A 434 -19.44 -0.02 -17.24
N ARG A 435 -20.78 0.01 -17.37
CA ARG A 435 -21.54 1.24 -17.59
C ARG A 435 -21.36 2.26 -16.47
N GLY A 436 -21.43 1.83 -15.22
CA GLY A 436 -21.19 2.70 -14.06
C GLY A 436 -19.78 3.32 -14.08
N MET A 437 -18.76 2.53 -14.41
CA MET A 437 -17.39 3.02 -14.51
C MET A 437 -17.15 3.94 -15.71
N THR A 438 -17.74 3.64 -16.88
CA THR A 438 -17.70 4.52 -18.05
C THR A 438 -18.32 5.88 -17.71
N TYR A 439 -19.45 5.89 -17.00
CA TYR A 439 -20.06 7.14 -16.54
C TYR A 439 -19.11 7.95 -15.64
N LEU A 440 -18.47 7.32 -14.66
CA LEU A 440 -17.52 8.01 -13.76
C LEU A 440 -16.30 8.58 -14.49
N HIS A 441 -15.78 7.86 -15.49
CA HIS A 441 -14.54 8.22 -16.17
C HIS A 441 -14.72 9.18 -17.35
N GLU A 442 -15.85 9.07 -18.06
CA GLU A 442 -16.00 9.64 -19.41
C GLU A 442 -17.30 10.43 -19.62
N GLU A 443 -18.43 10.05 -19.03
CA GLU A 443 -19.75 10.64 -19.35
C GLU A 443 -20.27 11.63 -18.30
N SER A 444 -19.81 11.52 -17.06
CA SER A 444 -20.18 12.46 -16.01
C SER A 444 -19.50 13.81 -16.21
N ARG A 445 -20.12 14.88 -15.69
CA ARG A 445 -19.59 16.25 -15.81
C ARG A 445 -18.18 16.39 -15.22
N LEU A 446 -17.85 15.56 -14.24
CA LEU A 446 -16.58 15.59 -13.54
C LEU A 446 -15.92 14.22 -13.70
N LYS A 447 -14.65 14.19 -14.14
CA LYS A 447 -13.90 12.93 -14.23
C LYS A 447 -13.57 12.43 -12.81
N ILE A 448 -14.13 11.28 -12.44
CA ILE A 448 -14.01 10.71 -11.08
C ILE A 448 -13.28 9.38 -11.14
N ILE A 449 -12.25 9.24 -10.31
CA ILE A 449 -11.54 7.96 -10.10
C ILE A 449 -11.97 7.38 -8.76
N HIS A 450 -12.49 6.15 -8.78
CA HIS A 450 -13.07 5.47 -7.63
C HIS A 450 -12.02 5.02 -6.60
N ARG A 451 -10.91 4.41 -7.07
CA ARG A 451 -9.74 3.91 -6.30
C ARG A 451 -9.98 2.74 -5.35
N ASP A 452 -11.22 2.34 -5.12
CA ASP A 452 -11.54 1.15 -4.30
C ASP A 452 -12.63 0.27 -4.94
N LEU A 453 -12.55 0.03 -6.25
CA LEU A 453 -13.49 -0.85 -6.94
C LEU A 453 -13.18 -2.33 -6.59
N LYS A 454 -14.16 -3.05 -6.05
CA LYS A 454 -14.05 -4.45 -5.61
C LYS A 454 -15.43 -5.09 -5.46
N ALA A 455 -15.50 -6.43 -5.34
CA ALA A 455 -16.77 -7.15 -5.27
C ALA A 455 -17.66 -6.70 -4.10
N SER A 456 -17.09 -6.40 -2.92
CA SER A 456 -17.88 -5.93 -1.77
C SER A 456 -18.40 -4.49 -1.89
N ASN A 457 -17.92 -3.74 -2.89
CA ASN A 457 -18.41 -2.39 -3.19
C ASN A 457 -19.42 -2.37 -4.36
N ILE A 458 -19.80 -3.54 -4.90
CA ILE A 458 -20.88 -3.68 -5.88
C ILE A 458 -22.13 -4.19 -5.15
N LEU A 459 -23.13 -3.34 -4.95
CA LEU A 459 -24.41 -3.74 -4.38
C LEU A 459 -25.37 -4.23 -5.48
N LEU A 460 -26.34 -5.07 -5.11
CA LEU A 460 -27.33 -5.61 -6.04
C LEU A 460 -28.74 -5.18 -5.63
N ASP A 461 -29.46 -4.51 -6.53
CA ASP A 461 -30.86 -4.15 -6.28
C ASP A 461 -31.81 -5.37 -6.38
N ALA A 462 -33.11 -5.15 -6.18
CA ALA A 462 -34.11 -6.21 -6.16
C ALA A 462 -34.12 -7.03 -7.47
N GLU A 463 -33.78 -6.41 -8.59
CA GLU A 463 -33.69 -6.99 -9.92
C GLU A 463 -32.29 -7.55 -10.26
N MET A 464 -31.37 -7.60 -9.29
CA MET A 464 -29.96 -8.02 -9.46
C MET A 464 -29.15 -7.12 -10.40
N VAL A 465 -29.55 -5.85 -10.56
CA VAL A 465 -28.77 -4.85 -11.27
C VAL A 465 -27.66 -4.33 -10.35
N PRO A 466 -26.40 -4.24 -10.83
CA PRO A 466 -25.29 -3.79 -9.99
C PRO A 466 -25.31 -2.28 -9.80
N LYS A 467 -25.00 -1.86 -8.58
CA LYS A 467 -24.79 -0.46 -8.19
C LYS A 467 -23.44 -0.31 -7.48
N ILE A 468 -22.56 0.52 -8.04
CA ILE A 468 -21.24 0.82 -7.47
C ILE A 468 -21.43 1.75 -6.25
N SER A 469 -20.77 1.40 -5.16
CA SER A 469 -20.86 2.08 -3.86
C SER A 469 -19.48 2.41 -3.28
N ASP A 470 -19.47 3.18 -2.19
CA ASP A 470 -18.28 3.51 -1.38
C ASP A 470 -17.25 4.43 -2.07
N PHE A 471 -17.68 5.67 -2.32
CA PHE A 471 -16.87 6.73 -2.94
C PHE A 471 -15.98 7.50 -1.96
N GLY A 472 -15.80 7.04 -0.72
CA GLY A 472 -15.00 7.73 0.31
C GLY A 472 -13.56 8.03 -0.11
N MET A 473 -13.02 7.19 -0.99
CA MET A 473 -11.66 7.33 -1.55
C MET A 473 -11.61 8.07 -2.89
N ALA A 474 -12.75 8.36 -3.49
CA ALA A 474 -12.83 8.88 -4.85
C ALA A 474 -12.13 10.24 -4.97
N ARG A 475 -11.67 10.56 -6.19
CA ARG A 475 -10.97 11.80 -6.50
C ARG A 475 -11.46 12.39 -7.80
N LEU A 476 -11.54 13.73 -7.82
CA LEU A 476 -11.76 14.51 -9.03
C LEU A 476 -10.46 14.68 -9.77
N PHE A 477 -10.51 14.50 -11.07
CA PHE A 477 -9.51 14.99 -12.01
C PHE A 477 -10.08 16.20 -12.73
N ASP A 478 -9.25 17.23 -12.89
CA ASP A 478 -9.54 18.29 -13.85
C ASP A 478 -9.50 17.69 -15.27
N THR A 479 -10.22 18.30 -16.21
CA THR A 479 -10.53 17.71 -17.52
C THR A 479 -9.27 17.28 -18.29
N ASP A 480 -8.17 18.01 -18.10
CA ASP A 480 -6.87 17.81 -18.76
C ASP A 480 -5.90 16.89 -17.99
N GLU A 481 -6.21 16.55 -16.73
CA GLU A 481 -5.38 15.63 -15.96
C GLU A 481 -5.60 14.18 -16.42
N THR A 482 -4.49 13.50 -16.74
CA THR A 482 -4.47 12.09 -17.16
C THR A 482 -3.91 11.17 -16.07
N ARG A 483 -3.13 11.72 -15.13
CA ARG A 483 -2.51 11.01 -14.01
C ARG A 483 -2.25 11.96 -12.85
N ALA A 484 -2.42 11.47 -11.62
CA ALA A 484 -2.07 12.18 -10.40
C ALA A 484 -1.20 11.31 -9.48
N ILE A 485 -0.43 11.96 -8.60
CA ILE A 485 0.46 11.31 -7.63
C ILE A 485 -0.01 11.66 -6.23
N THR A 486 -0.13 10.65 -5.36
CA THR A 486 -0.50 10.84 -3.95
C THR A 486 0.52 10.16 -3.04
N ASN A 487 0.95 10.85 -1.99
CA ASN A 487 1.76 10.24 -0.92
C ASN A 487 0.92 9.32 -0.02
N ARG A 488 -0.41 9.37 -0.13
CA ARG A 488 -1.35 8.55 0.62
C ARG A 488 -2.02 7.51 -0.29
N ILE A 489 -1.54 6.28 -0.18
CA ILE A 489 -2.07 5.11 -0.89
C ILE A 489 -3.22 4.55 -0.03
N VAL A 490 -4.41 4.47 -0.64
CA VAL A 490 -5.63 3.92 -0.01
C VAL A 490 -6.36 3.03 -1.02
N GLY A 491 -7.04 1.99 -0.55
CA GLY A 491 -7.75 1.05 -1.41
C GLY A 491 -7.51 -0.38 -0.93
N THR A 492 -8.11 -1.33 -1.61
CA THR A 492 -8.06 -2.73 -1.18
C THR A 492 -6.93 -3.49 -1.86
N TYR A 493 -6.00 -4.03 -1.06
CA TYR A 493 -4.92 -4.89 -1.56
C TYR A 493 -5.48 -6.06 -2.38
N GLY A 494 -4.85 -6.37 -3.52
CA GLY A 494 -5.34 -7.31 -4.52
C GLY A 494 -6.14 -6.67 -5.67
N TYR A 495 -6.77 -5.52 -5.46
CA TYR A 495 -7.45 -4.76 -6.53
C TYR A 495 -6.65 -3.55 -6.98
N MET A 496 -5.71 -3.07 -6.16
CA MET A 496 -4.89 -1.91 -6.50
C MET A 496 -3.93 -2.21 -7.65
N ALA A 497 -3.93 -1.33 -8.65
CA ALA A 497 -2.93 -1.36 -9.71
C ALA A 497 -1.51 -1.19 -9.15
N PRO A 498 -0.49 -1.84 -9.74
CA PRO A 498 0.89 -1.80 -9.23
C PRO A 498 1.46 -0.38 -9.18
N GLU A 499 1.26 0.42 -10.23
CA GLU A 499 1.78 1.79 -10.27
C GLU A 499 1.19 2.66 -9.16
N TYR A 500 -0.04 2.36 -8.76
CA TYR A 500 -0.72 3.02 -7.66
C TYR A 500 -0.25 2.52 -6.30
N ALA A 501 -0.17 1.20 -6.12
CA ALA A 501 0.28 0.57 -4.88
C ALA A 501 1.76 0.84 -4.57
N MET A 502 2.60 0.99 -5.60
CA MET A 502 4.05 1.17 -5.44
C MET A 502 4.47 2.64 -5.40
N HIS A 503 3.85 3.49 -6.23
CA HIS A 503 4.30 4.86 -6.43
C HIS A 503 3.23 5.90 -6.10
N GLY A 504 2.05 5.48 -5.65
CA GLY A 504 0.92 6.38 -5.41
C GLY A 504 0.40 7.05 -6.69
N GLN A 505 0.73 6.51 -7.87
CA GLN A 505 0.27 7.04 -9.15
C GLN A 505 -1.11 6.46 -9.47
N PHE A 506 -2.14 7.29 -9.50
CA PHE A 506 -3.48 6.84 -9.85
C PHE A 506 -4.00 7.57 -11.09
N SER A 507 -4.85 6.88 -11.83
CA SER A 507 -5.54 7.37 -13.03
C SER A 507 -6.80 6.56 -13.24
N VAL A 508 -7.59 6.90 -14.26
CA VAL A 508 -8.69 6.04 -14.74
C VAL A 508 -8.23 4.61 -15.06
N LYS A 509 -6.97 4.42 -15.49
CA LYS A 509 -6.38 3.10 -15.77
C LYS A 509 -6.08 2.28 -14.52
N SER A 510 -5.99 2.92 -13.36
CA SER A 510 -5.84 2.21 -12.08
C SER A 510 -7.18 1.58 -11.66
N ASP A 511 -8.31 2.24 -11.93
CA ASP A 511 -9.64 1.66 -11.76
C ASP A 511 -9.92 0.55 -12.80
N VAL A 512 -9.45 0.71 -14.05
CA VAL A 512 -9.53 -0.35 -15.08
C VAL A 512 -8.85 -1.63 -14.60
N PHE A 513 -7.68 -1.51 -13.95
CA PHE A 513 -7.02 -2.68 -13.36
C PHE A 513 -7.90 -3.35 -12.30
N SER A 514 -8.46 -2.58 -11.37
CA SER A 514 -9.38 -3.12 -10.34
C SER A 514 -10.62 -3.78 -10.97
N PHE A 515 -11.15 -3.22 -12.05
CA PHE A 515 -12.23 -3.82 -12.83
C PHE A 515 -11.83 -5.16 -13.45
N GLY A 516 -10.63 -5.26 -14.02
CA GLY A 516 -10.11 -6.52 -14.57
C GLY A 516 -10.02 -7.63 -13.52
N VAL A 517 -9.53 -7.31 -12.32
CA VAL A 517 -9.53 -8.25 -11.17
C VAL A 517 -10.96 -8.69 -10.84
N LEU A 518 -11.90 -7.74 -10.75
CA LEU A 518 -13.31 -8.01 -10.45
C LEU A 518 -13.96 -8.95 -11.49
N VAL A 519 -13.70 -8.74 -12.78
CA VAL A 519 -14.21 -9.62 -13.84
C VAL A 519 -13.69 -11.05 -13.67
N LEU A 520 -12.41 -11.23 -13.37
CA LEU A 520 -11.83 -12.55 -13.14
C LEU A 520 -12.39 -13.23 -11.89
N GLU A 521 -12.70 -12.46 -10.83
CA GLU A 521 -13.41 -12.98 -9.66
C GLU A 521 -14.84 -13.38 -9.99
N ILE A 522 -15.57 -12.60 -10.79
CA ILE A 522 -16.94 -12.92 -11.21
C ILE A 522 -16.98 -14.23 -12.01
N VAL A 523 -16.03 -14.43 -12.94
CA VAL A 523 -15.98 -15.64 -13.76
C VAL A 523 -15.61 -16.87 -12.92
N SER A 524 -14.69 -16.72 -11.96
CA SER A 524 -14.12 -17.85 -11.23
C SER A 524 -14.77 -18.14 -9.88
N SER A 525 -15.50 -17.18 -9.29
CA SER A 525 -15.94 -17.22 -7.90
C SER A 525 -14.80 -17.52 -6.91
N LYS A 526 -13.56 -17.17 -7.26
CA LYS A 526 -12.37 -17.30 -6.41
C LYS A 526 -11.94 -15.92 -5.95
N LYS A 527 -11.77 -15.75 -4.63
CA LYS A 527 -11.21 -14.50 -4.07
C LYS A 527 -9.74 -14.38 -4.49
N ASN A 528 -9.34 -13.19 -4.91
CA ASN A 528 -7.94 -12.91 -5.25
C ASN A 528 -6.96 -13.16 -4.07
N LYS A 529 -7.45 -13.18 -2.82
CA LYS A 529 -6.63 -13.39 -1.60
C LYS A 529 -6.50 -14.84 -1.10
N HIS A 530 -7.24 -15.80 -1.66
CA HIS A 530 -7.23 -17.19 -1.16
C HIS A 530 -7.19 -18.21 -2.31
N ILE A 531 -5.98 -18.54 -2.74
CA ILE A 531 -5.69 -19.88 -3.28
C ILE A 531 -4.60 -20.46 -2.38
N HIS A 532 -5.02 -21.03 -1.25
CA HIS A 532 -4.22 -21.98 -0.48
C HIS A 532 -5.00 -23.28 -0.48
N GLY A 533 -4.58 -24.19 -1.35
CA GLY A 533 -5.24 -25.46 -1.60
C GLY A 533 -4.45 -26.26 -2.64
N ASN A 534 -3.41 -26.93 -2.16
CA ASN A 534 -2.81 -28.14 -2.76
C ASN A 534 -2.74 -28.21 -4.31
N SER A 535 -1.91 -27.38 -4.92
CA SER A 535 -1.23 -27.58 -6.22
C SER A 535 -0.68 -26.21 -6.66
N SER A 536 0.65 -26.08 -6.71
CA SER A 536 1.49 -25.14 -7.48
C SER A 536 0.89 -23.90 -8.21
N MET A 537 -0.11 -23.19 -7.69
CA MET A 537 -0.70 -22.04 -8.37
C MET A 537 -0.86 -20.81 -7.49
N LYS A 538 -0.06 -19.83 -7.89
CA LYS A 538 0.04 -18.42 -7.49
C LYS A 538 -1.28 -17.68 -7.72
N ASP A 539 -1.33 -16.43 -7.26
CA ASP A 539 -2.43 -15.46 -7.36
C ASP A 539 -3.41 -15.63 -8.56
N LEU A 540 -4.67 -15.22 -8.37
CA LEU A 540 -5.76 -15.40 -9.36
C LEU A 540 -5.39 -14.89 -10.76
N LEU A 541 -4.60 -13.81 -10.84
CA LEU A 541 -4.17 -13.21 -12.11
C LEU A 541 -3.19 -14.13 -12.85
N SER A 542 -2.21 -14.69 -12.15
CA SER A 542 -1.29 -15.70 -12.68
C SER A 542 -2.03 -16.96 -13.11
N TYR A 543 -3.00 -17.41 -12.29
CA TYR A 543 -3.85 -18.55 -12.61
C TYR A 543 -4.65 -18.33 -13.91
N ALA A 544 -5.30 -17.17 -14.04
CA ALA A 544 -6.06 -16.80 -15.22
C ALA A 544 -5.17 -16.68 -16.46
N TRP A 545 -4.01 -16.04 -16.35
CA TRP A 545 -3.06 -15.88 -17.44
C TRP A 545 -2.54 -17.21 -17.98
N MET A 546 -2.15 -18.13 -17.09
CA MET A 546 -1.64 -19.45 -17.50
C MET A 546 -2.72 -20.26 -18.23
N ASN A 547 -3.93 -20.29 -17.70
CA ASN A 547 -5.03 -21.01 -18.33
C ASN A 547 -5.45 -20.39 -19.67
N TRP A 548 -5.45 -19.06 -19.76
CA TRP A 548 -5.72 -18.38 -21.03
C TRP A 548 -4.64 -18.69 -22.08
N ARG A 549 -3.36 -18.58 -21.72
CA ARG A 549 -2.22 -18.85 -22.62
C ARG A 549 -2.21 -20.30 -23.13
N ASN A 550 -2.57 -21.25 -22.28
CA ASN A 550 -2.58 -22.67 -22.63
C ASN A 550 -3.87 -23.12 -23.33
N GLY A 551 -4.83 -22.22 -23.56
CA GLY A 551 -6.13 -22.56 -24.13
C GLY A 551 -7.06 -23.33 -23.19
N THR A 552 -6.72 -23.45 -21.91
CA THR A 552 -7.47 -24.17 -20.87
C THR A 552 -8.32 -23.24 -20.00
N TYR A 553 -8.92 -22.20 -20.61
CA TYR A 553 -9.67 -21.15 -19.89
C TYR A 553 -10.88 -21.70 -19.10
N THR A 554 -11.42 -22.86 -19.48
CA THR A 554 -12.53 -23.52 -18.79
C THR A 554 -12.19 -23.87 -17.33
N ASN A 555 -10.91 -24.10 -17.00
CA ASN A 555 -10.46 -24.33 -15.62
C ASN A 555 -10.66 -23.11 -14.70
N LEU A 556 -10.78 -21.91 -15.29
CA LEU A 556 -11.04 -20.67 -14.55
C LEU A 556 -12.51 -20.52 -14.19
N VAL A 557 -13.42 -21.18 -14.91
CA VAL A 557 -14.86 -21.00 -14.76
C VAL A 557 -15.34 -21.63 -13.47
N ASP A 558 -16.22 -20.93 -12.74
CA ASP A 558 -16.84 -21.45 -11.52
C ASP A 558 -17.57 -22.79 -11.80
N PRO A 559 -17.16 -23.89 -11.16
CA PRO A 559 -17.78 -25.19 -11.34
C PRO A 559 -19.28 -25.23 -11.02
N SER A 560 -19.76 -24.31 -10.17
CA SER A 560 -21.19 -24.25 -9.81
C SER A 560 -22.09 -23.81 -10.98
N LEU A 561 -21.52 -23.26 -12.06
CA LEU A 561 -22.25 -22.90 -13.28
C LEU A 561 -22.61 -24.13 -14.15
N GLY A 562 -22.04 -25.30 -13.87
CA GLY A 562 -22.26 -26.51 -14.66
C GLY A 562 -21.90 -26.28 -16.14
N ASN A 563 -22.81 -26.62 -17.05
CA ASN A 563 -22.66 -26.38 -18.49
C ASN A 563 -23.54 -25.22 -19.01
N ASN A 564 -24.14 -24.43 -18.12
CA ASN A 564 -25.13 -23.40 -18.46
C ASN A 564 -24.48 -22.03 -18.71
N PHE A 565 -23.52 -21.97 -19.64
CA PHE A 565 -22.87 -20.72 -20.05
C PHE A 565 -22.47 -20.74 -21.53
N SER A 566 -22.38 -19.56 -22.14
CA SER A 566 -21.79 -19.42 -23.47
C SER A 566 -20.26 -19.41 -23.34
N GLY A 567 -19.59 -20.44 -23.85
CA GLY A 567 -18.13 -20.51 -23.84
C GLY A 567 -17.47 -19.30 -24.50
N ALA A 568 -18.09 -18.76 -25.57
CA ALA A 568 -17.62 -17.56 -26.25
C ALA A 568 -17.71 -16.30 -25.36
N GLU A 569 -18.81 -16.10 -24.63
CA GLU A 569 -18.95 -14.96 -23.71
C GLU A 569 -17.96 -15.08 -22.54
N VAL A 570 -17.81 -16.27 -21.98
CA VAL A 570 -16.87 -16.53 -20.88
C VAL A 570 -15.44 -16.27 -21.32
N ALA A 571 -15.01 -16.86 -22.44
CA ALA A 571 -13.67 -16.66 -22.99
C ALA A 571 -13.40 -15.18 -23.27
N ARG A 572 -14.40 -14.46 -23.79
CA ARG A 572 -14.34 -13.02 -24.05
C ARG A 572 -14.18 -12.21 -22.77
N CYS A 573 -14.96 -12.51 -21.72
CA CYS A 573 -14.82 -11.86 -20.40
C CYS A 573 -13.43 -12.08 -19.80
N ILE A 574 -12.91 -13.31 -19.85
CA ILE A 574 -11.56 -13.63 -19.35
C ILE A 574 -10.51 -12.83 -20.11
N HIS A 575 -10.61 -12.79 -21.43
CA HIS A 575 -9.69 -12.06 -22.29
C HIS A 575 -9.72 -10.55 -22.00
N ILE A 576 -10.91 -9.96 -21.86
CA ILE A 576 -11.08 -8.54 -21.47
C ILE A 576 -10.52 -8.30 -20.06
N GLY A 577 -10.79 -9.19 -19.11
CA GLY A 577 -10.22 -9.13 -17.76
C GLY A 577 -8.69 -9.07 -17.79
N LEU A 578 -8.06 -9.91 -18.62
CA LEU A 578 -6.61 -9.92 -18.83
C LEU A 578 -6.08 -8.64 -19.49
N LEU A 579 -6.81 -8.08 -20.48
CA LEU A 579 -6.46 -6.79 -21.08
C LEU A 579 -6.48 -5.64 -20.04
N CYS A 580 -7.39 -5.71 -19.08
CA CYS A 580 -7.52 -4.72 -18.02
C CYS A 580 -6.41 -4.81 -16.95
N VAL A 581 -5.87 -6.00 -16.66
CA VAL A 581 -4.84 -6.21 -15.61
C VAL A 581 -3.40 -6.20 -16.13
N GLN A 582 -3.17 -5.72 -17.35
CA GLN A 582 -1.84 -5.65 -17.95
C GLN A 582 -0.88 -4.79 -17.13
N GLU A 583 0.40 -5.17 -17.09
CA GLU A 583 1.43 -4.46 -16.35
C GLU A 583 1.61 -3.02 -16.82
N ASN A 584 1.72 -2.83 -18.14
CA ASN A 584 1.81 -1.51 -18.74
C ASN A 584 0.44 -0.80 -18.75
N VAL A 585 0.40 0.37 -18.12
CA VAL A 585 -0.79 1.23 -17.98
C VAL A 585 -1.37 1.65 -19.34
N ASN A 586 -0.51 1.81 -20.35
CA ASN A 586 -0.93 2.26 -21.67
C ASN A 586 -1.66 1.16 -22.46
N ASP A 587 -1.34 -0.11 -22.18
CA ASP A 587 -1.93 -1.25 -22.88
C ASP A 587 -3.33 -1.59 -22.34
N ARG A 588 -3.66 -1.11 -21.13
CA ARG A 588 -5.01 -1.26 -20.55
C ARG A 588 -6.02 -0.45 -21.37
N PRO A 589 -7.18 -1.01 -21.74
CA PRO A 589 -8.22 -0.28 -22.47
C PRO A 589 -8.86 0.83 -21.60
N THR A 590 -9.63 1.73 -22.22
CA THR A 590 -10.55 2.61 -21.49
C THR A 590 -11.85 1.88 -21.16
N MET A 591 -12.64 2.40 -20.22
CA MET A 591 -13.92 1.75 -19.86
C MET A 591 -14.94 1.82 -20.99
N ALA A 592 -14.97 2.88 -21.81
CA ALA A 592 -15.77 2.89 -23.03
C ALA A 592 -15.31 1.83 -24.05
N ALA A 593 -14.01 1.62 -24.21
CA ALA A 593 -13.50 0.55 -25.07
C ALA A 593 -13.94 -0.82 -24.54
N VAL A 594 -13.83 -1.06 -23.23
CA VAL A 594 -14.33 -2.28 -22.58
C VAL A 594 -15.84 -2.47 -22.81
N ALA A 595 -16.64 -1.41 -22.72
CA ALA A 595 -18.07 -1.47 -22.99
C ALA A 595 -18.38 -1.93 -24.43
N LEU A 596 -17.63 -1.41 -25.41
CA LEU A 596 -17.74 -1.86 -26.80
C LEU A 596 -17.29 -3.31 -26.97
N MET A 597 -16.18 -3.70 -26.33
CA MET A 597 -15.66 -5.06 -26.37
C MET A 597 -16.70 -6.05 -25.81
N LEU A 598 -17.38 -5.75 -24.71
CA LEU A 598 -18.42 -6.62 -24.14
C LEU A 598 -19.70 -6.68 -24.98
N THR A 599 -20.10 -5.58 -25.61
CA THR A 599 -21.41 -5.50 -26.29
C THR A 599 -21.38 -5.88 -27.77
N ARG A 600 -20.23 -5.74 -28.45
CA ARG A 600 -20.10 -6.01 -29.89
C ARG A 600 -19.21 -7.23 -30.13
N GLN A 601 -19.83 -8.38 -30.40
CA GLN A 601 -19.12 -9.65 -30.62
C GLN A 601 -18.19 -9.62 -31.84
N SER A 602 -18.50 -8.81 -32.86
CA SER A 602 -17.70 -8.69 -34.10
C SER A 602 -16.38 -7.91 -33.95
N ILE A 603 -16.13 -7.27 -32.80
CA ILE A 603 -14.88 -6.55 -32.57
C ILE A 603 -13.75 -7.55 -32.30
N ALA A 604 -12.71 -7.49 -33.13
CA ALA A 604 -11.44 -8.16 -32.89
C ALA A 604 -10.74 -7.54 -31.67
N LEU A 605 -10.34 -8.39 -30.71
CA LEU A 605 -9.70 -7.95 -29.48
C LEU A 605 -8.17 -8.07 -29.60
N PRO A 606 -7.41 -7.10 -29.08
CA PRO A 606 -5.95 -7.19 -29.06
C PRO A 606 -5.51 -8.33 -28.14
N LEU A 607 -4.36 -8.95 -28.42
CA LEU A 607 -3.82 -9.98 -27.54
C LEU A 607 -3.36 -9.37 -26.21
N PRO A 608 -3.82 -9.86 -25.05
CA PRO A 608 -3.33 -9.39 -23.77
C PRO A 608 -1.87 -9.74 -23.58
N SER A 609 -1.12 -8.81 -23.00
CA SER A 609 0.22 -9.02 -22.48
C SER A 609 0.18 -9.51 -21.03
N LYS A 610 1.34 -9.90 -20.50
CA LYS A 610 1.49 -10.48 -19.18
C LYS A 610 0.88 -9.55 -18.09
N PRO A 611 0.06 -10.07 -17.15
CA PRO A 611 -0.46 -9.27 -16.05
C PRO A 611 0.64 -8.77 -15.13
N ALA A 612 0.36 -7.66 -14.46
CA ALA A 612 1.19 -7.23 -13.36
C ALA A 612 1.15 -8.26 -12.22
N PHE A 613 2.30 -8.50 -11.56
CA PHE A 613 2.51 -9.46 -10.44
C PHE A 613 2.74 -10.94 -10.78
N PHE A 614 2.92 -11.34 -12.04
CA PHE A 614 3.20 -12.75 -12.35
C PHE A 614 4.56 -13.24 -11.81
N VAL A 615 4.50 -14.29 -10.99
CA VAL A 615 5.67 -15.01 -10.44
C VAL A 615 6.01 -16.20 -11.33
N HIS A 616 7.27 -16.34 -11.79
CA HIS A 616 7.72 -17.48 -12.60
C HIS A 616 7.88 -18.76 -11.74
N THR A 617 7.44 -19.92 -12.21
CA THR A 617 7.72 -21.23 -11.59
C THR A 617 8.61 -21.95 -12.57
N GLY A 618 9.91 -21.98 -12.29
CA GLY A 618 10.85 -22.79 -13.05
C GLY A 618 10.72 -24.24 -12.61
N THR A 619 10.32 -25.12 -13.54
CA THR A 619 10.66 -26.54 -13.51
C THR A 619 10.67 -27.05 -14.95
N GLY A 620 11.87 -27.39 -15.45
CA GLY A 620 12.06 -28.38 -16.52
C GLY A 620 12.19 -27.87 -17.95
N ASP A 621 13.26 -27.11 -18.24
CA ASP A 621 14.02 -27.40 -19.47
C ASP A 621 15.51 -27.25 -19.14
N GLN A 622 16.16 -28.37 -18.84
CA GLN A 622 17.62 -28.43 -18.77
C GLN A 622 18.14 -28.71 -20.18
N GLY A 623 18.43 -27.64 -20.92
CA GLY A 623 19.57 -27.60 -21.82
C GLY A 623 20.76 -27.04 -21.05
N SER A 624 21.51 -27.90 -20.37
CA SER A 624 22.66 -27.55 -19.57
C SER A 624 23.92 -27.40 -20.41
N SER A 625 24.75 -26.41 -20.07
CA SER A 625 26.20 -26.54 -19.96
C SER A 625 26.73 -25.23 -19.37
N SER A 626 26.97 -25.09 -18.06
CA SER A 626 27.92 -25.75 -17.15
C SER A 626 28.96 -24.73 -16.69
N SER A 627 28.71 -24.21 -15.49
CA SER A 627 29.64 -24.14 -14.37
C SER A 627 31.15 -24.28 -14.64
N ARG A 628 31.83 -23.19 -14.23
CA ARG A 628 32.90 -23.16 -13.22
C ARG A 628 34.36 -23.19 -13.68
N ASP A 629 35.09 -22.35 -12.94
CA ASP A 629 36.51 -22.38 -12.63
C ASP A 629 37.53 -21.98 -13.70
N CYS A 630 38.18 -20.84 -13.44
CA CYS A 630 39.54 -20.59 -13.86
C CYS A 630 40.43 -20.43 -12.61
N TYR A 631 41.05 -21.53 -12.20
CA TYR A 631 42.50 -21.61 -11.99
C TYR A 631 42.98 -23.07 -12.20
N ARG A 632 43.42 -23.40 -13.43
CA ARG A 632 44.79 -23.87 -13.76
C ARG A 632 44.87 -24.50 -15.17
N ARG A 633 45.88 -24.02 -15.92
CA ARG A 633 46.66 -24.65 -17.02
C ARG A 633 46.39 -26.16 -17.25
N SER A 634 46.26 -26.66 -18.48
CA SER A 634 47.30 -26.71 -19.54
C SER A 634 46.71 -27.24 -20.87
N THR A 635 47.25 -26.79 -22.02
CA THR A 635 47.52 -27.49 -23.32
C THR A 635 46.62 -28.68 -23.75
N SER A 636 46.08 -28.83 -24.96
CA SER A 636 46.50 -28.47 -26.33
C SER A 636 45.51 -29.06 -27.36
N ARG A 637 45.40 -28.43 -28.56
CA ARG A 637 45.02 -28.96 -29.91
C ARG A 637 43.75 -29.83 -30.01
N GLY A 638 42.76 -29.62 -30.88
CA GLY A 638 42.65 -28.96 -32.18
C GLY A 638 41.73 -29.85 -33.04
N GLY A 639 40.73 -29.30 -33.73
CA GLY A 639 39.87 -30.07 -34.66
C GLY A 639 38.48 -29.46 -34.90
N SER A 640 38.22 -29.12 -36.15
CA SER A 640 37.12 -28.34 -36.75
C SER A 640 35.89 -29.17 -37.18
N SER A 641 34.65 -28.68 -36.97
CA SER A 641 33.59 -28.30 -37.96
C SER A 641 32.23 -28.96 -37.60
N PRO A 642 31.03 -28.60 -38.15
CA PRO A 642 30.43 -27.33 -38.62
C PRO A 642 29.03 -27.04 -37.95
N PRO A 643 28.25 -25.97 -38.31
CA PRO A 643 27.16 -25.44 -37.45
C PRO A 643 25.74 -25.98 -37.76
N ALA A 644 24.90 -26.01 -36.74
CA ALA A 644 23.50 -26.49 -36.78
C ALA A 644 22.47 -25.39 -37.11
N GLU A 645 21.43 -25.82 -37.81
CA GLU A 645 20.30 -25.07 -38.35
C GLU A 645 19.34 -24.46 -37.30
N ALA A 646 18.60 -23.44 -37.74
CA ALA A 646 17.63 -22.67 -36.96
C ALA A 646 16.30 -23.42 -36.72
N LEU A 647 15.65 -23.15 -35.57
CA LEU A 647 14.30 -23.64 -35.20
C LEU A 647 13.26 -22.49 -35.09
N PRO A 648 11.94 -22.79 -35.23
CA PRO A 648 10.96 -21.89 -35.86
C PRO A 648 10.01 -21.11 -34.93
N LEU A 649 9.27 -20.18 -35.57
CA LEU A 649 8.32 -19.19 -35.05
C LEU A 649 7.03 -19.74 -34.41
N SER A 650 6.44 -18.89 -33.56
CA SER A 650 5.15 -19.02 -32.86
C SER A 650 3.96 -19.39 -33.77
N ARG A 651 3.10 -20.30 -33.28
CA ARG A 651 1.88 -20.76 -33.96
C ARG A 651 0.66 -20.19 -33.22
N ASN A 652 0.11 -19.09 -33.74
CA ASN A 652 -1.28 -18.64 -33.53
C ASN A 652 -1.60 -17.51 -34.54
N GLU A 653 -1.68 -17.88 -35.82
CA GLU A 653 -2.49 -17.16 -36.80
C GLU A 653 -3.81 -17.92 -36.94
N VAL A 654 -4.86 -17.52 -36.23
CA VAL A 654 -6.23 -17.90 -36.57
C VAL A 654 -7.14 -16.69 -36.35
N SER A 655 -7.68 -16.17 -37.45
CA SER A 655 -8.74 -15.16 -37.49
C SER A 655 -10.00 -15.69 -36.80
N MET A 656 -10.55 -14.94 -35.84
CA MET A 656 -11.80 -15.26 -35.14
C MET A 656 -13.03 -15.04 -36.04
N SER A 657 -13.12 -15.74 -37.16
CA SER A 657 -14.23 -15.60 -38.11
C SER A 657 -14.98 -16.90 -38.42
N GLU A 658 -14.59 -18.05 -37.88
CA GLU A 658 -15.27 -19.32 -38.17
C GLU A 658 -15.57 -20.12 -36.90
N LEU A 659 -16.77 -19.93 -36.35
CA LEU A 659 -17.38 -20.82 -35.35
C LEU A 659 -18.91 -20.71 -35.47
N TYR A 660 -19.46 -21.28 -36.55
CA TYR A 660 -20.87 -21.69 -36.62
C TYR A 660 -20.94 -23.08 -37.28
N PRO A 661 -21.64 -24.07 -36.69
CA PRO A 661 -21.77 -25.38 -37.29
C PRO A 661 -22.91 -25.42 -38.32
N ARG A 662 -22.73 -26.23 -39.37
CA ARG A 662 -23.86 -26.96 -39.97
C ARG A 662 -24.07 -28.24 -39.21
#